data_AF-A0A496B3S1-F1
#
_entry.id   AF-A0A496B3S1-F1
#
_cell.length_a   1.000
_cell.length_b   1.000
_cell.length_c   1.000
_cell.angle_alpha   90.00
_cell.angle_beta   90.00
_cell.angle_gamma   90.00
#
_symmetry.space_group_name_H-M   'P 1'
#
loop_
_entity.id
_entity.type
_entity.pdbx_description
1 polymer ?
#
loop_
_entity_poly.entity_id
_entity_poly.type
_entity_poly.pdbx_seq_one_letter_code
_entity_poly.pdbx_strand_id
1 'polypeptide(L)'
;MQSQDVIEQQYNEAVDALVEKVQRDPQVLAAIVAGSFSYAQVWEKSDLDVELIGRDAIRPTQSFFSLVENGVNIHASITPRNAFKQNIESAQQGSFMHSYFSHSTLLFSRDASIQEWYDKNANLSNIGERDKQLQLLNVVASTLPSLVYAEKQFYVNKDCLTCFLTLLDVVQELARIEVLLNDEIPAREVIQPALRYNPDFFNRVYTDLINCEKNETVIQNALDAINSYLDARQFIFQPVLDYLAEQKAPRAITELNADLGRSSHNSEGAPEFDDESLDLVCQWLTWKGIIRQVAVPMKLTAKSQIAVEEPAYYYDGIVGASCARDGIVEASVFDEVFPVARDSSQMQLKGDIHTQIHQAVENLADTLEQDMYVVAAILTNNLAEDNVWEKTAAHITLILRDGTKFRQKQYQLIEEGIPILVQLHTRSDYRKLLDRTLQGSTLHSILAESRVLFSKDNLFSVDGDANFTIGDPSCLQVGERDKYSQLLNAAAFATTVLAKAEKWFHLKQDYDYTFLYLTYMVRQLARIEVLRHGETPRRKVIHQALRHNPSFFNAVFTDLIDKPKDETMLRDALEQVDMYLEDNLQTLFKPLLDFLEESGEERTITDIYMHFGKRELALELACEWLAQKGVIEQFSAPIRLTKDSKVSVDEPAYYFDANNPFL
;
A
#
# COMPACT_ATOMS: atom_id res chain seq x y z
N MET A 1 -13.99 -13.70 25.49
CA MET A 1 -13.82 -14.68 24.42
C MET A 1 -14.66 -15.91 24.66
N GLN A 2 -15.49 -16.24 23.67
CA GLN A 2 -16.11 -17.55 23.57
C GLN A 2 -15.05 -18.64 23.31
N SER A 3 -15.38 -19.91 23.52
CA SER A 3 -14.48 -21.01 23.16
C SER A 3 -14.33 -21.11 21.64
N GLN A 4 -13.14 -21.45 21.17
CA GLN A 4 -12.83 -21.53 19.74
C GLN A 4 -13.79 -22.45 18.96
N ASP A 5 -14.18 -23.59 19.52
CA ASP A 5 -15.12 -24.53 18.88
C ASP A 5 -16.49 -23.89 18.59
N VAL A 6 -16.95 -23.00 19.50
CA VAL A 6 -18.24 -22.29 19.34
C VAL A 6 -18.15 -21.25 18.23
N ILE A 7 -17.03 -20.54 18.16
CA ILE A 7 -16.76 -19.56 17.11
C ILE A 7 -16.70 -20.29 15.76
N GLU A 8 -15.89 -21.34 15.63
CA GLU A 8 -15.77 -22.10 14.38
C GLU A 8 -17.11 -22.70 13.95
N GLN A 9 -17.92 -23.21 14.88
CA GLN A 9 -19.26 -23.68 14.59
C GLN A 9 -20.16 -22.55 14.05
N GLN A 10 -20.17 -21.37 14.69
CA GLN A 10 -20.96 -20.22 14.25
C GLN A 10 -20.60 -19.79 12.81
N TYR A 11 -19.31 -19.75 12.46
CA TYR A 11 -18.87 -19.39 11.11
C TYR A 11 -19.27 -20.45 10.07
N ASN A 12 -19.17 -21.75 10.40
CA ASN A 12 -19.66 -22.80 9.52
C ASN A 12 -21.18 -22.69 9.29
N GLU A 13 -21.95 -22.48 10.36
CA GLU A 13 -23.41 -22.29 10.27
C GLU A 13 -23.78 -21.04 9.44
N ALA A 14 -23.01 -19.95 9.56
CA ALA A 14 -23.21 -18.74 8.75
C ALA A 14 -22.94 -18.99 7.26
N VAL A 15 -21.85 -19.70 6.92
CA VAL A 15 -21.54 -20.07 5.53
C VAL A 15 -22.61 -20.99 4.95
N ASP A 16 -23.04 -22.00 5.70
CA ASP A 16 -24.09 -22.92 5.26
C ASP A 16 -25.42 -22.18 5.01
N ALA A 17 -25.79 -21.26 5.91
CA ALA A 17 -26.99 -20.44 5.77
C ALA A 17 -26.92 -19.54 4.53
N LEU A 18 -25.78 -18.87 4.29
CA LEU A 18 -25.57 -18.09 3.08
C LEU A 18 -25.70 -18.96 1.83
N VAL A 19 -24.99 -20.09 1.79
CA VAL A 19 -24.99 -21.04 0.67
C VAL A 19 -26.40 -21.51 0.36
N GLU A 20 -27.19 -21.88 1.37
CA GLU A 20 -28.57 -22.31 1.19
C GLU A 20 -29.45 -21.21 0.55
N LYS A 21 -29.27 -19.95 0.97
CA LYS A 21 -29.98 -18.80 0.37
C LYS A 21 -29.51 -18.55 -1.06
N VAL A 22 -28.22 -18.35 -1.31
CA VAL A 22 -27.71 -17.97 -2.64
C VAL A 22 -27.86 -19.08 -3.67
N GLN A 23 -27.82 -20.35 -3.26
CA GLN A 23 -28.15 -21.46 -4.15
C GLN A 23 -29.60 -21.36 -4.65
N ARG A 24 -30.56 -20.85 -3.89
CA ARG A 24 -31.94 -20.73 -4.41
C ARG A 24 -32.07 -19.70 -5.53
N ASP A 25 -31.08 -18.81 -5.71
CA ASP A 25 -31.06 -17.82 -6.77
C ASP A 25 -30.53 -18.40 -8.10
N PRO A 26 -31.33 -18.47 -9.18
CA PRO A 26 -30.87 -18.97 -10.48
C PRO A 26 -29.88 -18.04 -11.22
N GLN A 27 -29.66 -16.82 -10.72
CA GLN A 27 -28.66 -15.89 -11.25
C GLN A 27 -27.25 -16.19 -10.74
N VAL A 28 -27.13 -16.82 -9.57
CA VAL A 28 -25.86 -17.23 -8.95
C VAL A 28 -25.54 -18.66 -9.40
N LEU A 29 -24.35 -18.83 -9.96
CA LEU A 29 -23.85 -20.10 -10.51
C LEU A 29 -22.93 -20.82 -9.53
N ALA A 30 -22.12 -20.08 -8.78
CA ALA A 30 -21.18 -20.61 -7.80
C ALA A 30 -20.92 -19.62 -6.67
N ALA A 31 -20.35 -20.10 -5.56
CA ALA A 31 -19.82 -19.27 -4.49
C ALA A 31 -18.44 -19.80 -4.05
N ILE A 32 -17.50 -18.90 -3.86
CA ILE A 32 -16.15 -19.17 -3.38
C ILE A 32 -15.97 -18.38 -2.08
N VAL A 33 -15.40 -19.01 -1.04
CA VAL A 33 -14.99 -18.32 0.19
C VAL A 33 -13.47 -18.20 0.23
N ALA A 34 -12.98 -17.07 0.70
CA ALA A 34 -11.57 -16.78 0.87
C ALA A 34 -11.29 -16.27 2.30
N GLY A 35 -10.05 -15.89 2.57
CA GLY A 35 -9.66 -15.31 3.85
C GLY A 35 -9.53 -16.36 4.97
N SER A 36 -9.58 -15.89 6.22
CA SER A 36 -9.19 -16.71 7.38
C SER A 36 -10.03 -17.96 7.56
N PHE A 37 -11.29 -17.98 7.09
CA PHE A 37 -12.15 -19.15 7.19
C PHE A 37 -11.69 -20.31 6.30
N SER A 38 -11.09 -20.02 5.14
CA SER A 38 -10.72 -21.05 4.17
C SER A 38 -9.41 -21.77 4.50
N TYR A 39 -8.40 -21.05 5.03
CA TYR A 39 -7.05 -21.59 5.22
C TYR A 39 -6.40 -21.25 6.57
N ALA A 40 -7.06 -20.46 7.41
CA ALA A 40 -6.52 -20.04 8.70
C ALA A 40 -7.55 -20.28 9.82
N GLN A 41 -7.39 -19.56 10.93
CA GLN A 41 -8.28 -19.66 12.08
C GLN A 41 -9.12 -18.39 12.20
N VAL A 42 -10.44 -18.56 12.29
CA VAL A 42 -11.39 -17.47 12.57
C VAL A 42 -11.41 -17.13 14.06
N TRP A 43 -11.83 -15.90 14.39
CA TRP A 43 -12.05 -15.43 15.76
C TRP A 43 -13.32 -14.57 15.80
N GLU A 44 -13.78 -14.17 17.00
CA GLU A 44 -15.06 -13.48 17.18
C GLU A 44 -15.24 -12.16 16.39
N LYS A 45 -14.13 -11.51 15.96
CA LYS A 45 -14.16 -10.32 15.09
C LYS A 45 -13.62 -10.58 13.68
N SER A 46 -13.76 -11.80 13.15
CA SER A 46 -13.37 -12.11 11.76
C SER A 46 -14.52 -11.81 10.80
N ASP A 47 -14.17 -11.39 9.60
CA ASP A 47 -15.06 -11.30 8.45
C ASP A 47 -14.91 -12.54 7.54
N LEU A 48 -15.94 -12.80 6.74
CA LEU A 48 -15.93 -13.80 5.67
C LEU A 48 -15.84 -13.11 4.31
N ASP A 49 -14.83 -13.43 3.52
CA ASP A 49 -14.73 -12.94 2.15
C ASP A 49 -15.36 -13.95 1.18
N VAL A 50 -16.38 -13.55 0.43
CA VAL A 50 -17.12 -14.41 -0.50
C VAL A 50 -17.16 -13.80 -1.90
N GLU A 51 -16.77 -14.57 -2.91
CA GLU A 51 -16.98 -14.24 -4.32
C GLU A 51 -18.14 -15.07 -4.88
N LEU A 52 -19.21 -14.41 -5.28
CA LEU A 52 -20.36 -15.03 -5.94
C LEU A 52 -20.19 -14.94 -7.45
N ILE A 53 -20.26 -16.08 -8.15
CA ILE A 53 -20.13 -16.10 -9.61
C ILE A 53 -21.52 -16.06 -10.23
N GLY A 54 -21.80 -14.99 -10.96
CA GLY A 54 -23.07 -14.77 -11.63
C GLY A 54 -23.09 -15.18 -13.10
N ARG A 55 -24.27 -15.20 -13.71
CA ARG A 55 -24.39 -15.26 -15.19
C ARG A 55 -23.71 -14.04 -15.84
N ASP A 56 -23.31 -14.15 -17.10
CA ASP A 56 -22.63 -13.03 -17.80
C ASP A 56 -23.47 -11.75 -17.89
N ALA A 57 -24.79 -11.89 -18.03
CA ALA A 57 -25.73 -10.77 -18.05
C ALA A 57 -26.25 -10.40 -16.65
N ILE A 58 -25.56 -10.80 -15.58
CA ILE A 58 -25.96 -10.49 -14.21
C ILE A 58 -26.02 -8.98 -14.01
N ARG A 59 -27.04 -8.54 -13.27
CA ARG A 59 -27.25 -7.13 -12.94
C ARG A 59 -27.25 -6.98 -11.42
N PRO A 60 -26.06 -6.96 -10.80
CA PRO A 60 -25.93 -6.69 -9.38
C PRO A 60 -26.63 -5.39 -9.02
N THR A 61 -27.24 -5.36 -7.85
CA THR A 61 -27.79 -4.10 -7.30
C THR A 61 -26.68 -3.18 -6.81
N GLN A 62 -25.52 -3.75 -6.47
CA GLN A 62 -24.34 -3.07 -5.94
C GLN A 62 -23.05 -3.70 -6.49
N SER A 63 -21.93 -2.99 -6.37
CA SER A 63 -20.61 -3.52 -6.74
C SER A 63 -19.99 -4.42 -5.68
N PHE A 64 -20.36 -4.22 -4.42
CA PHE A 64 -19.88 -4.93 -3.25
C PHE A 64 -21.00 -4.96 -2.21
N PHE A 65 -21.05 -6.01 -1.39
CA PHE A 65 -22.08 -6.24 -0.40
C PHE A 65 -21.44 -6.54 0.94
N SER A 66 -21.89 -5.87 2.00
CA SER A 66 -21.69 -6.33 3.37
C SER A 66 -22.98 -7.05 3.78
N LEU A 67 -22.89 -8.36 3.99
CA LEU A 67 -23.99 -9.23 4.38
C LEU A 67 -23.80 -9.69 5.83
N VAL A 68 -24.86 -10.23 6.42
CA VAL A 68 -24.81 -10.80 7.77
C VAL A 68 -25.60 -12.11 7.83
N GLU A 69 -24.99 -13.15 8.38
CA GLU A 69 -25.66 -14.44 8.62
C GLU A 69 -25.27 -14.96 10.00
N ASN A 70 -26.26 -15.32 10.83
CA ASN A 70 -26.03 -15.80 12.21
C ASN A 70 -25.08 -14.90 13.04
N GLY A 71 -25.15 -13.58 12.83
CA GLY A 71 -24.29 -12.61 13.52
C GLY A 71 -22.84 -12.53 13.00
N VAL A 72 -22.51 -13.23 11.92
CA VAL A 72 -21.21 -13.16 11.23
C VAL A 72 -21.34 -12.26 10.02
N ASN A 73 -20.43 -11.30 9.89
CA ASN A 73 -20.39 -10.40 8.73
C ASN A 73 -19.65 -11.05 7.56
N ILE A 74 -20.19 -10.81 6.37
CA ILE A 74 -19.75 -11.43 5.12
C ILE A 74 -19.56 -10.36 4.07
N HIS A 75 -18.34 -10.19 3.61
CA HIS A 75 -17.95 -9.34 2.50
C HIS A 75 -18.12 -10.10 1.19
N ALA A 76 -19.15 -9.74 0.43
CA ALA A 76 -19.50 -10.43 -0.81
C ALA A 76 -19.31 -9.54 -2.04
N SER A 77 -18.71 -10.10 -3.08
CA SER A 77 -18.68 -9.51 -4.43
C SER A 77 -19.41 -10.40 -5.42
N ILE A 78 -19.87 -9.83 -6.55
CA ILE A 78 -20.52 -10.58 -7.61
C ILE A 78 -19.75 -10.40 -8.92
N THR A 79 -19.12 -11.49 -9.37
CA THR A 79 -18.32 -11.51 -10.59
C THR A 79 -19.09 -12.21 -11.72
N PRO A 80 -19.27 -11.59 -12.90
CA PRO A 80 -19.83 -12.28 -14.07
C PRO A 80 -18.96 -13.49 -14.47
N ARG A 81 -19.58 -14.61 -14.86
CA ARG A 81 -18.89 -15.87 -15.22
C ARG A 81 -17.69 -15.71 -16.16
N ASN A 82 -17.80 -14.93 -17.24
CA ASN A 82 -16.69 -14.71 -18.16
C ASN A 82 -15.58 -13.85 -17.57
N ALA A 83 -15.92 -12.90 -16.68
CA ALA A 83 -14.92 -12.14 -15.95
C ALA A 83 -14.17 -13.06 -14.96
N PHE A 84 -14.90 -13.93 -14.25
CA PHE A 84 -14.28 -14.96 -13.40
C PHE A 84 -13.34 -15.87 -14.19
N LYS A 85 -13.78 -16.36 -15.35
CA LYS A 85 -12.93 -17.15 -16.25
C LYS A 85 -11.64 -16.42 -16.59
N GLN A 86 -11.74 -15.15 -17.01
CA GLN A 86 -10.58 -14.33 -17.35
C GLN A 86 -9.65 -14.19 -16.15
N ASN A 87 -10.18 -13.81 -14.99
CA ASN A 87 -9.40 -13.59 -13.77
C ASN A 87 -8.66 -14.85 -13.32
N ILE A 88 -9.32 -16.01 -13.31
CA ILE A 88 -8.71 -17.25 -12.82
C ILE A 88 -7.74 -17.87 -13.83
N GLU A 89 -7.98 -17.73 -15.14
CA GLU A 89 -7.06 -18.23 -16.18
C GLU A 89 -5.86 -17.30 -16.41
N SER A 90 -5.99 -16.00 -16.13
CA SER A 90 -4.89 -15.03 -16.29
C SER A 90 -4.12 -14.75 -15.00
N ALA A 91 -4.48 -15.38 -13.87
CA ALA A 91 -3.75 -15.23 -12.63
C ALA A 91 -2.31 -15.75 -12.79
N GLN A 92 -1.35 -14.83 -12.84
CA GLN A 92 0.06 -15.18 -12.93
C GLN A 92 0.49 -15.95 -11.67
N GLN A 93 1.28 -17.01 -11.83
CA GLN A 93 1.67 -17.83 -10.69
C GLN A 93 2.55 -17.03 -9.72
N GLY A 94 2.29 -17.18 -8.43
CA GLY A 94 2.92 -16.41 -7.35
C GLY A 94 2.34 -15.00 -7.12
N SER A 95 1.40 -14.54 -7.94
CA SER A 95 0.72 -13.25 -7.76
C SER A 95 -0.32 -13.26 -6.62
N PHE A 96 -0.85 -12.08 -6.28
CA PHE A 96 -1.98 -11.95 -5.35
C PHE A 96 -3.19 -12.79 -5.76
N MET A 97 -3.60 -12.75 -7.04
CA MET A 97 -4.76 -13.53 -7.50
C MET A 97 -4.51 -15.04 -7.42
N HIS A 98 -3.28 -15.48 -7.68
CA HIS A 98 -2.90 -16.88 -7.46
C HIS A 98 -3.01 -17.27 -5.99
N SER A 99 -2.53 -16.41 -5.09
CA SER A 99 -2.65 -16.58 -3.63
C SER A 99 -4.11 -16.61 -3.18
N TYR A 100 -4.94 -15.69 -3.68
CA TYR A 100 -6.37 -15.63 -3.40
C TYR A 100 -7.06 -16.96 -3.75
N PHE A 101 -6.90 -17.44 -4.98
CA PHE A 101 -7.56 -18.67 -5.41
C PHE A 101 -7.01 -19.92 -4.72
N SER A 102 -5.69 -20.03 -4.55
CA SER A 102 -5.06 -21.19 -3.89
C SER A 102 -5.40 -21.35 -2.42
N HIS A 103 -5.75 -20.25 -1.75
CA HIS A 103 -6.21 -20.25 -0.37
C HIS A 103 -7.74 -20.14 -0.24
N SER A 104 -8.48 -20.15 -1.35
CA SER A 104 -9.94 -20.12 -1.35
C SER A 104 -10.54 -21.53 -1.30
N THR A 105 -11.85 -21.60 -1.05
CA THR A 105 -12.63 -22.84 -1.12
C THR A 105 -13.88 -22.61 -1.97
N LEU A 106 -14.08 -23.42 -3.01
CA LEU A 106 -15.32 -23.44 -3.78
C LEU A 106 -16.43 -24.11 -2.97
N LEU A 107 -17.38 -23.31 -2.48
CA LEU A 107 -18.49 -23.77 -1.64
C LEU A 107 -19.53 -24.57 -2.44
N PHE A 108 -19.85 -24.12 -3.65
CA PHE A 108 -20.67 -24.87 -4.60
C PHE A 108 -20.50 -24.35 -6.03
N SER A 109 -20.85 -25.18 -7.01
CA SER A 109 -21.06 -24.76 -8.40
C SER A 109 -22.20 -25.51 -9.07
N ARG A 110 -22.96 -24.79 -9.90
CA ARG A 110 -23.99 -25.32 -10.82
C ARG A 110 -23.53 -25.32 -12.27
N ASP A 111 -22.35 -24.77 -12.53
CA ASP A 111 -21.75 -24.72 -13.84
C ASP A 111 -20.49 -25.59 -13.84
N ALA A 112 -20.54 -26.67 -14.63
CA ALA A 112 -19.45 -27.62 -14.72
C ALA A 112 -18.14 -26.97 -15.20
N SER A 113 -18.20 -25.90 -16.00
CA SER A 113 -16.98 -25.21 -16.43
C SER A 113 -16.35 -24.38 -15.32
N ILE A 114 -17.15 -23.78 -14.43
CA ILE A 114 -16.63 -23.04 -13.27
C ILE A 114 -15.87 -24.01 -12.37
N GLN A 115 -16.45 -25.19 -12.11
CA GLN A 115 -15.78 -26.25 -11.35
C GLN A 115 -14.46 -26.65 -12.03
N GLU A 116 -14.48 -26.89 -13.34
CA GLU A 116 -13.27 -27.26 -14.10
C GLU A 116 -12.18 -26.19 -14.03
N TRP A 117 -12.51 -24.91 -14.21
CA TRP A 117 -11.54 -23.81 -14.13
C TRP A 117 -10.99 -23.67 -12.71
N TYR A 118 -11.84 -23.81 -11.71
CA TYR A 118 -11.43 -23.75 -10.31
C TYR A 118 -10.49 -24.91 -9.96
N ASP A 119 -10.89 -26.15 -10.23
CA ASP A 119 -10.08 -27.34 -9.93
C ASP A 119 -8.72 -27.30 -10.61
N LYS A 120 -8.66 -26.78 -11.84
CA LYS A 120 -7.44 -26.67 -12.64
C LYS A 120 -6.51 -25.55 -12.18
N ASN A 121 -7.03 -24.39 -11.79
CA ASN A 121 -6.22 -23.19 -11.59
C ASN A 121 -6.09 -22.77 -10.11
N ALA A 122 -7.04 -23.09 -9.25
CA ALA A 122 -6.96 -22.79 -7.81
C ALA A 122 -6.00 -23.74 -7.08
N ASN A 123 -5.98 -25.03 -7.45
CA ASN A 123 -5.13 -26.04 -6.80
C ASN A 123 -3.67 -26.06 -7.31
N LEU A 124 -3.21 -25.02 -8.00
CA LEU A 124 -1.84 -24.93 -8.48
C LEU A 124 -0.92 -24.53 -7.33
N SER A 125 -0.46 -25.50 -6.55
CA SER A 125 0.54 -25.24 -5.50
C SER A 125 1.94 -24.94 -6.04
N ASN A 126 2.16 -25.14 -7.35
CA ASN A 126 3.46 -24.98 -7.98
C ASN A 126 3.57 -23.65 -8.74
N ILE A 127 4.71 -22.99 -8.62
CA ILE A 127 5.04 -21.75 -9.33
C ILE A 127 6.09 -22.09 -10.38
N GLY A 128 5.76 -21.90 -11.65
CA GLY A 128 6.68 -22.10 -12.76
C GLY A 128 7.83 -21.10 -12.69
N GLU A 129 9.03 -21.56 -13.06
CA GLU A 129 10.27 -20.78 -12.96
C GLU A 129 10.19 -19.37 -13.57
N ARG A 130 9.55 -19.25 -14.75
CA ARG A 130 9.38 -17.94 -15.41
C ARG A 130 8.53 -17.00 -14.57
N ASP A 131 7.40 -17.47 -14.06
CA ASP A 131 6.47 -16.67 -13.27
C ASP A 131 7.09 -16.31 -11.91
N LYS A 132 7.78 -17.26 -11.27
CA LYS A 132 8.59 -17.03 -10.06
C LYS A 132 9.58 -15.91 -10.28
N GLN A 133 10.35 -15.95 -11.37
CA GLN A 133 11.35 -14.94 -11.69
C GLN A 133 10.74 -13.54 -11.88
N LEU A 134 9.59 -13.43 -12.54
CA LEU A 134 8.87 -12.17 -12.72
C LEU A 134 8.27 -11.64 -11.41
N GLN A 135 7.72 -12.53 -10.56
CA GLN A 135 7.19 -12.14 -9.26
C GLN A 135 8.28 -11.68 -8.30
N LEU A 136 9.45 -12.33 -8.29
CA LEU A 136 10.61 -11.85 -7.54
C LEU A 136 11.01 -10.43 -7.97
N LEU A 137 11.00 -10.15 -9.28
CA LEU A 137 11.28 -8.81 -9.81
C LEU A 137 10.19 -7.79 -9.39
N ASN A 138 8.91 -8.19 -9.38
CA ASN A 138 7.82 -7.34 -8.91
C ASN A 138 7.97 -6.97 -7.44
N VAL A 139 8.21 -7.96 -6.58
CA VAL A 139 8.37 -7.73 -5.14
C VAL A 139 9.58 -6.86 -4.86
N VAL A 140 10.72 -7.06 -5.53
CA VAL A 140 11.88 -6.18 -5.30
C VAL A 140 11.63 -4.75 -5.82
N ALA A 141 10.89 -4.60 -6.92
CA ALA A 141 10.52 -3.28 -7.45
C ALA A 141 9.66 -2.48 -6.47
N SER A 142 8.72 -3.12 -5.76
CA SER A 142 7.93 -2.49 -4.69
C SER A 142 8.71 -2.30 -3.38
N THR A 143 9.74 -3.11 -3.13
CA THR A 143 10.56 -3.05 -1.90
C THR A 143 11.57 -1.90 -1.92
N LEU A 144 12.23 -1.67 -3.06
CA LEU A 144 13.32 -0.71 -3.17
C LEU A 144 12.97 0.73 -2.75
N PRO A 145 11.78 1.29 -3.07
CA PRO A 145 11.40 2.62 -2.60
C PRO A 145 11.46 2.76 -1.09
N SER A 146 10.94 1.77 -0.35
CA SER A 146 10.96 1.74 1.11
C SER A 146 12.37 1.56 1.65
N LEU A 147 13.20 0.71 1.03
CA LEU A 147 14.61 0.56 1.43
C LEU A 147 15.39 1.87 1.26
N VAL A 148 15.29 2.51 0.10
CA VAL A 148 15.95 3.81 -0.16
C VAL A 148 15.44 4.88 0.80
N TYR A 149 14.15 4.88 1.12
CA TYR A 149 13.59 5.79 2.11
C TYR A 149 14.13 5.54 3.52
N ALA A 150 14.24 4.26 3.94
CA ALA A 150 14.81 3.88 5.23
C ALA A 150 16.28 4.31 5.34
N GLU A 151 17.07 4.07 4.29
CA GLU A 151 18.45 4.52 4.20
C GLU A 151 18.56 6.05 4.29
N LYS A 152 17.66 6.80 3.62
CA LYS A 152 17.62 8.26 3.75
C LYS A 152 17.36 8.69 5.19
N GLN A 153 16.39 8.07 5.87
CA GLN A 153 16.09 8.39 7.26
C GLN A 153 17.29 8.15 8.17
N PHE A 154 18.02 7.07 7.92
CA PHE A 154 19.20 6.71 8.71
C PHE A 154 20.42 7.59 8.39
N TYR A 155 20.87 7.61 7.14
CA TYR A 155 22.13 8.25 6.76
C TYR A 155 22.06 9.77 6.78
N VAL A 156 20.93 10.34 6.36
CA VAL A 156 20.76 11.78 6.18
C VAL A 156 20.06 12.39 7.37
N ASN A 157 18.89 11.86 7.75
CA ASN A 157 18.06 12.47 8.78
C ASN A 157 18.45 12.08 10.22
N LYS A 158 19.31 11.07 10.38
CA LYS A 158 19.70 10.50 11.70
C LYS A 158 18.48 10.09 12.53
N ASP A 159 17.46 9.59 11.85
CA ASP A 159 16.15 9.25 12.41
C ASP A 159 16.02 7.72 12.46
N CYS A 160 16.59 7.11 13.51
CA CYS A 160 16.55 5.67 13.73
C CYS A 160 15.12 5.13 13.88
N LEU A 161 14.25 5.93 14.48
CA LEU A 161 12.85 5.60 14.71
C LEU A 161 12.09 5.41 13.40
N THR A 162 12.13 6.41 12.53
CA THR A 162 11.46 6.35 11.23
C THR A 162 12.11 5.32 10.31
N CYS A 163 13.44 5.16 10.39
CA CYS A 163 14.14 4.09 9.69
C CYS A 163 13.61 2.71 10.10
N PHE A 164 13.56 2.41 11.41
CA PHE A 164 13.04 1.14 11.92
C PHE A 164 11.62 0.86 11.45
N LEU A 165 10.71 1.83 11.55
CA LEU A 165 9.32 1.65 11.07
C LEU A 165 9.27 1.28 9.59
N THR A 166 10.10 1.94 8.77
CA THR A 166 10.18 1.66 7.33
C THR A 166 10.83 0.29 7.06
N LEU A 167 11.78 -0.13 7.89
CA LEU A 167 12.41 -1.45 7.76
C LEU A 167 11.43 -2.60 7.99
N LEU A 168 10.40 -2.43 8.82
CA LEU A 168 9.36 -3.46 9.00
C LEU A 168 8.63 -3.74 7.69
N ASP A 169 8.32 -2.70 6.91
CA ASP A 169 7.71 -2.84 5.58
C ASP A 169 8.66 -3.54 4.60
N VAL A 170 9.96 -3.16 4.62
CA VAL A 170 10.99 -3.81 3.80
C VAL A 170 11.11 -5.30 4.12
N VAL A 171 11.16 -5.65 5.41
CA VAL A 171 11.30 -7.04 5.87
C VAL A 171 10.09 -7.89 5.46
N GLN A 172 8.88 -7.32 5.48
CA GLN A 172 7.69 -8.03 5.01
C GLN A 172 7.81 -8.40 3.52
N GLU A 173 8.29 -7.49 2.67
CA GLU A 173 8.48 -7.79 1.25
C GLU A 173 9.66 -8.74 1.00
N LEU A 174 10.75 -8.66 1.77
CA LEU A 174 11.82 -9.66 1.73
C LEU A 174 11.34 -11.05 2.17
N ALA A 175 10.40 -11.12 3.10
CA ALA A 175 9.76 -12.38 3.48
C ALA A 175 8.94 -12.95 2.31
N ARG A 176 8.23 -12.11 1.52
CA ARG A 176 7.58 -12.57 0.28
C ARG A 176 8.58 -13.14 -0.72
N ILE A 177 9.75 -12.49 -0.88
CA ILE A 177 10.85 -13.02 -1.71
C ILE A 177 11.27 -14.40 -1.20
N GLU A 178 11.52 -14.56 0.10
CA GLU A 178 11.97 -15.84 0.65
C GLU A 178 10.92 -16.95 0.47
N VAL A 179 9.64 -16.64 0.65
CA VAL A 179 8.53 -17.59 0.40
C VAL A 179 8.49 -18.04 -1.05
N LEU A 180 8.59 -17.10 -2.01
CA LEU A 180 8.68 -17.43 -3.44
C LEU A 180 9.91 -18.28 -3.76
N LEU A 181 11.07 -17.99 -3.15
CA LEU A 181 12.29 -18.77 -3.36
C LEU A 181 12.16 -20.23 -2.93
N ASN A 182 11.29 -20.51 -1.96
CA ASN A 182 10.99 -21.84 -1.44
C ASN A 182 9.75 -22.49 -2.09
N ASP A 183 9.34 -22.00 -3.27
CA ASP A 183 8.24 -22.53 -4.08
C ASP A 183 6.88 -22.56 -3.36
N GLU A 184 6.70 -21.71 -2.35
CA GLU A 184 5.43 -21.49 -1.66
C GLU A 184 4.77 -20.22 -2.19
N ILE A 185 3.43 -20.23 -2.26
CA ILE A 185 2.64 -19.09 -2.71
C ILE A 185 2.55 -18.09 -1.56
N PRO A 186 2.99 -16.83 -1.72
CA PRO A 186 2.90 -15.83 -0.66
C PRO A 186 1.46 -15.60 -0.22
N ALA A 187 1.13 -16.05 0.99
CA ALA A 187 -0.10 -15.64 1.68
C ALA A 187 0.05 -14.20 2.22
N ARG A 188 -0.99 -13.69 2.88
CA ARG A 188 -0.92 -12.37 3.54
C ARG A 188 0.18 -12.31 4.60
N GLU A 189 0.38 -13.40 5.35
CA GLU A 189 1.28 -13.47 6.50
C GLU A 189 2.55 -14.25 6.14
N VAL A 190 3.53 -13.54 5.58
CA VAL A 190 4.74 -14.15 4.98
C VAL A 190 5.94 -14.27 5.93
N ILE A 191 5.99 -13.49 7.00
CA ILE A 191 7.17 -13.46 7.89
C ILE A 191 7.34 -14.78 8.63
N GLN A 192 6.25 -15.40 9.09
CA GLN A 192 6.31 -16.69 9.79
C GLN A 192 6.85 -17.82 8.89
N PRO A 193 6.36 -18.02 7.65
CA PRO A 193 7.03 -18.88 6.68
C PRO A 193 8.51 -18.54 6.46
N ALA A 194 8.85 -17.26 6.28
CA ALA A 194 10.21 -16.83 6.02
C ALA A 194 11.17 -17.09 7.20
N LEU A 195 10.71 -16.96 8.45
CA LEU A 195 11.44 -17.34 9.66
C LEU A 195 11.76 -18.85 9.69
N ARG A 196 10.90 -19.70 9.12
CA ARG A 196 11.19 -21.14 8.99
C ARG A 196 12.22 -21.42 7.91
N TYR A 197 12.17 -20.70 6.79
CA TYR A 197 13.06 -20.93 5.65
C TYR A 197 14.46 -20.35 5.84
N ASN A 198 14.57 -19.17 6.46
CA ASN A 198 15.83 -18.47 6.66
C ASN A 198 15.88 -17.81 8.06
N PRO A 199 15.91 -18.62 9.13
CA PRO A 199 15.81 -18.14 10.50
C PRO A 199 16.92 -17.17 10.87
N ASP A 200 18.16 -17.42 10.45
CA ASP A 200 19.31 -16.58 10.83
C ASP A 200 19.15 -15.14 10.31
N PHE A 201 18.68 -14.97 9.07
CA PHE A 201 18.43 -13.66 8.51
C PHE A 201 17.22 -12.99 9.17
N PHE A 202 16.07 -13.67 9.20
CA PHE A 202 14.83 -13.06 9.70
C PHE A 202 14.83 -12.82 11.21
N ASN A 203 15.50 -13.66 12.02
CA ASN A 203 15.70 -13.33 13.44
C ASN A 203 16.45 -12.00 13.56
N ARG A 204 17.54 -11.82 12.82
CA ARG A 204 18.36 -10.60 12.88
C ARG A 204 17.63 -9.35 12.40
N VAL A 205 16.86 -9.42 11.32
CA VAL A 205 16.22 -8.23 10.71
C VAL A 205 14.77 -7.99 11.17
N TYR A 206 14.16 -8.95 11.85
CA TYR A 206 12.79 -8.87 12.35
C TYR A 206 12.71 -9.07 13.87
N THR A 207 12.84 -10.31 14.36
CA THR A 207 12.57 -10.66 15.77
C THR A 207 13.51 -9.94 16.72
N ASP A 208 14.83 -10.05 16.52
CA ASP A 208 15.83 -9.37 17.34
C ASP A 208 15.70 -7.86 17.20
N LEU A 209 15.47 -7.39 15.97
CA LEU A 209 15.32 -5.97 15.68
C LEU A 209 14.13 -5.38 16.46
N ILE A 210 12.95 -6.01 16.44
CA ILE A 210 11.77 -5.57 17.18
C ILE A 210 12.03 -5.57 18.69
N ASN A 211 12.77 -6.55 19.21
CA ASN A 211 12.93 -6.79 20.64
C ASN A 211 14.13 -6.10 21.31
N CYS A 212 14.85 -5.22 20.61
CA CYS A 212 16.00 -4.50 21.16
C CYS A 212 15.88 -2.96 21.10
N GLU A 213 16.84 -2.24 21.68
CA GLU A 213 16.94 -0.78 21.57
C GLU A 213 17.32 -0.34 20.15
N LYS A 214 16.62 0.66 19.60
CA LYS A 214 16.78 1.16 18.23
C LYS A 214 17.89 2.21 18.12
N ASN A 215 19.12 1.83 18.47
CA ASN A 215 20.29 2.69 18.32
C ASN A 215 20.94 2.60 16.92
N GLU A 216 21.86 3.53 16.64
CA GLU A 216 22.49 3.63 15.31
C GLU A 216 23.20 2.34 14.86
N THR A 217 23.84 1.63 15.79
CA THR A 217 24.58 0.40 15.48
C THR A 217 23.64 -0.73 15.10
N VAL A 218 22.53 -0.89 15.83
CA VAL A 218 21.50 -1.90 15.55
C VAL A 218 20.88 -1.66 14.17
N ILE A 219 20.46 -0.42 13.89
CA ILE A 219 19.85 -0.07 12.60
C ILE A 219 20.82 -0.24 11.44
N GLN A 220 22.08 0.20 11.60
CA GLN A 220 23.12 -0.02 10.59
C GLN A 220 23.34 -1.51 10.33
N ASN A 221 23.41 -2.34 11.36
CA ASN A 221 23.58 -3.79 11.23
C ASN A 221 22.41 -4.46 10.50
N ALA A 222 21.18 -3.96 10.66
CA ALA A 222 20.01 -4.44 9.94
C ALA A 222 20.05 -4.02 8.46
N LEU A 223 20.37 -2.76 8.18
CA LEU A 223 20.55 -2.24 6.81
C LEU A 223 21.66 -2.98 6.06
N ASP A 224 22.78 -3.28 6.72
CA ASP A 224 23.88 -4.05 6.13
C ASP A 224 23.46 -5.49 5.84
N ALA A 225 22.70 -6.12 6.73
CA ALA A 225 22.18 -7.47 6.51
C ALA A 225 21.22 -7.51 5.31
N ILE A 226 20.30 -6.54 5.21
CA ILE A 226 19.36 -6.42 4.09
C ILE A 226 20.08 -6.18 2.76
N ASN A 227 21.03 -5.24 2.74
CA ASN A 227 21.82 -4.99 1.54
C ASN A 227 22.63 -6.24 1.11
N SER A 228 23.23 -6.94 2.08
CA SER A 228 23.96 -8.19 1.80
C SER A 228 23.03 -9.30 1.28
N TYR A 229 21.80 -9.38 1.80
CA TYR A 229 20.78 -10.32 1.34
C TYR A 229 20.42 -10.11 -0.13
N LEU A 230 20.21 -8.86 -0.53
CA LEU A 230 19.90 -8.48 -1.91
C LEU A 230 21.13 -8.66 -2.83
N ASP A 231 22.33 -8.30 -2.37
CA ASP A 231 23.57 -8.47 -3.13
C ASP A 231 23.87 -9.95 -3.41
N ALA A 232 23.55 -10.86 -2.48
CA ALA A 232 23.66 -12.30 -2.69
C ALA A 232 22.61 -12.87 -3.67
N ARG A 233 21.55 -12.11 -3.96
CA ARG A 233 20.39 -12.55 -4.77
C ARG A 233 20.23 -11.74 -6.06
N GLN A 234 21.34 -11.35 -6.67
CA GLN A 234 21.32 -10.61 -7.94
C GLN A 234 20.54 -11.30 -9.07
N PHE A 235 20.37 -12.63 -9.02
CA PHE A 235 19.54 -13.38 -9.98
C PHE A 235 18.08 -12.91 -10.03
N ILE A 236 17.57 -12.23 -8.99
CA ILE A 236 16.23 -11.61 -8.99
C ILE A 236 16.10 -10.59 -10.13
N PHE A 237 17.18 -9.90 -10.48
CA PHE A 237 17.22 -8.88 -11.52
C PHE A 237 17.49 -9.45 -12.92
N GLN A 238 17.66 -10.76 -13.04
CA GLN A 238 18.07 -11.41 -14.27
C GLN A 238 17.12 -11.13 -15.47
N PRO A 239 15.78 -11.01 -15.32
CA PRO A 239 14.93 -10.63 -16.47
C PRO A 239 15.32 -9.29 -17.10
N VAL A 240 15.73 -8.31 -16.29
CA VAL A 240 16.22 -7.00 -16.76
C VAL A 240 17.58 -7.15 -17.43
N LEU A 241 18.49 -7.93 -16.82
CA LEU A 241 19.85 -8.14 -17.33
C LEU A 241 19.84 -8.92 -18.65
N ASP A 242 19.03 -9.97 -18.76
CA ASP A 242 18.87 -10.76 -19.98
C ASP A 242 18.32 -9.90 -21.11
N TYR A 243 17.24 -9.14 -20.84
CA TYR A 243 16.69 -8.20 -21.81
C TYR A 243 17.77 -7.23 -22.29
N LEU A 244 18.46 -6.52 -21.40
CA LEU A 244 19.49 -5.55 -21.78
C LEU A 244 20.66 -6.19 -22.56
N ALA A 245 21.07 -7.41 -22.20
CA ALA A 245 22.11 -8.16 -22.91
C ALA A 245 21.68 -8.53 -24.34
N GLU A 246 20.43 -8.96 -24.53
CA GLU A 246 19.87 -9.29 -25.85
C GLU A 246 19.79 -8.08 -26.78
N GLN A 247 19.47 -6.92 -26.22
CA GLN A 247 19.27 -5.67 -26.95
C GLN A 247 20.56 -5.06 -27.54
N LYS A 248 21.73 -5.38 -26.97
CA LYS A 248 23.09 -4.99 -27.42
C LYS A 248 23.32 -3.49 -27.64
N ALA A 249 22.44 -2.64 -27.12
CA ALA A 249 22.50 -1.19 -27.21
C ALA A 249 21.67 -0.59 -26.07
N PRO A 250 21.90 0.68 -25.69
CA PRO A 250 21.07 1.36 -24.70
C PRO A 250 19.58 1.27 -25.03
N ARG A 251 18.76 1.05 -24.01
CA ARG A 251 17.30 1.06 -24.09
C ARG A 251 16.75 2.07 -23.13
N ALA A 252 15.90 2.96 -23.64
CA ALA A 252 15.19 3.93 -22.84
C ALA A 252 14.34 3.21 -21.79
N ILE A 253 14.21 3.78 -20.60
CA ILE A 253 13.42 3.19 -19.52
C ILE A 253 11.95 3.01 -19.92
N THR A 254 11.41 3.94 -20.73
CA THR A 254 10.05 3.83 -21.29
C THR A 254 9.91 2.61 -22.21
N GLU A 255 10.92 2.32 -23.03
CA GLU A 255 10.93 1.14 -23.91
C GLU A 255 11.08 -0.15 -23.10
N LEU A 256 11.96 -0.15 -22.10
CA LEU A 256 12.21 -1.30 -21.24
C LEU A 256 10.95 -1.70 -20.45
N ASN A 257 10.29 -0.73 -19.83
CA ASN A 257 9.02 -0.97 -19.14
C ASN A 257 7.96 -1.52 -20.11
N ALA A 258 7.86 -0.97 -21.32
CA ALA A 258 6.90 -1.43 -22.31
C ALA A 258 7.16 -2.88 -22.77
N ASP A 259 8.40 -3.21 -23.10
CA ASP A 259 8.78 -4.54 -23.60
C ASP A 259 8.67 -5.63 -22.52
N LEU A 260 8.84 -5.27 -21.25
CA LEU A 260 8.65 -6.18 -20.11
C LEU A 260 7.21 -6.19 -19.58
N GLY A 261 6.26 -5.59 -20.29
CA GLY A 261 4.83 -5.65 -19.96
C GLY A 261 4.38 -4.72 -18.83
N ARG A 262 5.24 -3.77 -18.41
CA ARG A 262 5.02 -2.80 -17.32
C ARG A 262 4.66 -1.42 -17.83
N SER A 263 4.03 -1.33 -19.00
CA SER A 263 3.51 -0.05 -19.47
C SER A 263 2.47 0.44 -18.47
N SER A 264 2.58 1.69 -18.01
CA SER A 264 1.55 2.35 -17.20
C SER A 264 0.27 2.50 -18.04
N HIS A 265 -0.53 1.42 -18.07
CA HIS A 265 -1.82 1.33 -18.73
C HIS A 265 -2.91 1.57 -17.71
N ASN A 266 -2.99 2.78 -17.16
CA ASN A 266 -4.14 3.17 -16.35
C ASN A 266 -5.34 3.41 -17.27
N SER A 267 -5.96 2.35 -17.78
CA SER A 267 -7.38 2.40 -18.13
C SER A 267 -8.16 2.67 -16.84
N GLU A 268 -9.08 3.64 -16.85
CA GLU A 268 -10.04 3.79 -15.76
C GLU A 268 -10.75 2.44 -15.56
N GLY A 269 -10.52 1.80 -14.41
CA GLY A 269 -11.03 0.46 -14.10
C GLY A 269 -10.04 -0.70 -14.32
N ALA A 270 -8.74 -0.44 -14.54
CA ALA A 270 -7.71 -1.46 -14.36
C ALA A 270 -7.66 -1.91 -12.89
N PRO A 271 -7.43 -3.20 -12.59
CA PRO A 271 -7.29 -3.67 -11.21
C PRO A 271 -6.13 -2.95 -10.51
N GLU A 272 -6.22 -2.79 -9.18
CA GLU A 272 -5.24 -2.16 -8.28
C GLU A 272 -3.83 -2.82 -8.26
N PHE A 273 -3.54 -3.72 -9.20
CA PHE A 273 -2.35 -4.55 -9.24
C PHE A 273 -1.57 -4.36 -10.55
N ASP A 274 -1.42 -3.11 -11.01
CA ASP A 274 -0.48 -2.81 -12.10
C ASP A 274 0.95 -3.11 -11.62
N ASP A 275 1.75 -3.79 -12.45
CA ASP A 275 3.15 -4.10 -12.14
C ASP A 275 3.95 -2.80 -11.95
N GLU A 276 4.70 -2.71 -10.84
CA GLU A 276 5.53 -1.55 -10.51
C GLU A 276 6.55 -1.22 -11.62
N SER A 277 6.82 0.07 -11.81
CA SER A 277 7.81 0.54 -12.78
C SER A 277 9.23 0.05 -12.43
N LEU A 278 10.06 -0.25 -13.44
CA LEU A 278 11.46 -0.67 -13.25
C LEU A 278 12.45 0.50 -13.13
N ASP A 279 11.94 1.73 -13.07
CA ASP A 279 12.69 2.97 -12.93
C ASP A 279 13.73 2.89 -11.79
N LEU A 280 13.26 2.63 -10.57
CA LEU A 280 14.12 2.56 -9.40
C LEU A 280 14.98 1.29 -9.40
N VAL A 281 14.51 0.18 -9.98
CA VAL A 281 15.30 -1.04 -10.14
C VAL A 281 16.54 -0.77 -11.00
N CYS A 282 16.36 -0.16 -12.17
CA CYS A 282 17.47 0.16 -13.07
C CYS A 282 18.40 1.21 -12.45
N GLN A 283 17.84 2.21 -11.76
CA GLN A 283 18.62 3.20 -11.02
C GLN A 283 19.46 2.57 -9.92
N TRP A 284 18.89 1.62 -9.16
CA TRP A 284 19.59 0.90 -8.10
C TRP A 284 20.70 0.00 -8.64
N LEU A 285 20.45 -0.73 -9.73
CA LEU A 285 21.47 -1.52 -10.42
C LEU A 285 22.61 -0.63 -10.95
N THR A 286 22.30 0.60 -11.37
CA THR A 286 23.30 1.59 -11.77
C THR A 286 24.14 2.05 -10.58
N TRP A 287 23.53 2.32 -9.41
CA TRP A 287 24.27 2.65 -8.19
C TRP A 287 25.17 1.52 -7.70
N LYS A 288 24.76 0.27 -7.91
CA LYS A 288 25.58 -0.93 -7.65
C LYS A 288 26.64 -1.17 -8.73
N GLY A 289 26.65 -0.38 -9.80
CA GLY A 289 27.56 -0.50 -10.92
C GLY A 289 27.30 -1.70 -11.83
N ILE A 290 26.18 -2.40 -11.68
CA ILE A 290 25.87 -3.63 -12.44
C ILE A 290 25.49 -3.30 -13.89
N ILE A 291 24.72 -2.23 -14.09
CA ILE A 291 24.35 -1.71 -15.42
C ILE A 291 24.85 -0.27 -15.55
N ARG A 292 24.88 0.21 -16.79
CA ARG A 292 25.29 1.59 -17.09
C ARG A 292 24.10 2.41 -17.56
N GLN A 293 24.06 3.66 -17.12
CA GLN A 293 23.05 4.65 -17.47
C GLN A 293 23.63 5.67 -18.46
N VAL A 294 22.85 6.02 -19.47
CA VAL A 294 23.11 7.12 -20.40
C VAL A 294 21.83 7.94 -20.56
N ALA A 295 21.94 9.17 -21.04
CA ALA A 295 20.79 10.00 -21.36
C ALA A 295 20.43 9.87 -22.85
N VAL A 296 19.15 9.73 -23.16
CA VAL A 296 18.65 9.72 -24.55
C VAL A 296 17.54 10.76 -24.74
N PRO A 297 17.56 11.49 -25.87
CA PRO A 297 16.56 12.53 -26.11
C PRO A 297 15.20 11.92 -26.44
N MET A 298 14.16 12.47 -25.83
CA MET A 298 12.76 12.10 -26.04
C MET A 298 11.85 13.34 -26.11
N LYS A 299 10.59 13.13 -26.48
CA LYS A 299 9.54 14.16 -26.47
C LYS A 299 8.39 13.71 -25.58
N LEU A 300 8.03 14.53 -24.59
CA LEU A 300 6.95 14.22 -23.63
C LEU A 300 5.58 14.03 -24.29
N THR A 301 5.33 14.73 -25.41
CA THR A 301 4.08 14.63 -26.16
C THR A 301 4.37 14.51 -27.65
N ALA A 302 3.43 13.92 -28.39
CA ALA A 302 3.58 13.72 -29.83
C ALA A 302 3.79 15.02 -30.63
N LYS A 303 3.35 16.15 -30.09
CA LYS A 303 3.45 17.47 -30.73
C LYS A 303 4.52 18.38 -30.13
N SER A 304 5.16 17.97 -29.03
CA SER A 304 6.22 18.74 -28.40
C SER A 304 7.36 19.01 -29.38
N GLN A 305 7.88 20.23 -29.36
CA GLN A 305 9.08 20.62 -30.12
C GLN A 305 10.32 20.68 -29.24
N ILE A 306 10.15 20.56 -27.93
CA ILE A 306 11.24 20.56 -26.96
C ILE A 306 11.64 19.11 -26.71
N ALA A 307 12.93 18.83 -26.82
CA ALA A 307 13.49 17.56 -26.40
C ALA A 307 13.88 17.65 -24.93
N VAL A 308 13.55 16.62 -24.18
CA VAL A 308 14.08 16.36 -22.82
C VAL A 308 14.83 15.05 -22.86
N GLU A 309 15.56 14.72 -21.81
CA GLU A 309 16.29 13.45 -21.74
C GLU A 309 15.61 12.48 -20.78
N GLU A 310 15.55 11.21 -21.18
CA GLU A 310 15.19 10.09 -20.30
C GLU A 310 16.42 9.19 -20.08
N PRO A 311 16.50 8.46 -18.96
CA PRO A 311 17.56 7.50 -18.76
C PRO A 311 17.35 6.30 -19.70
N ALA A 312 18.46 5.87 -20.31
CA ALA A 312 18.57 4.61 -21.01
C ALA A 312 19.66 3.75 -20.36
N TYR A 313 19.41 2.45 -20.33
CA TYR A 313 20.28 1.49 -19.66
C TYR A 313 20.88 0.51 -20.65
N TYR A 314 22.11 0.07 -20.39
CA TYR A 314 22.74 -1.03 -21.11
C TYR A 314 23.57 -1.91 -20.19
N TYR A 315 23.65 -3.19 -20.55
CA TYR A 315 24.39 -4.22 -19.84
C TYR A 315 25.35 -4.90 -20.82
N ASP A 316 26.66 -4.89 -20.51
CA ASP A 316 27.71 -5.45 -21.37
C ASP A 316 28.17 -6.84 -20.92
N GLY A 317 27.61 -7.39 -19.83
CA GLY A 317 27.97 -8.69 -19.27
C GLY A 317 29.37 -8.75 -18.62
N ILE A 318 30.12 -7.65 -18.64
CA ILE A 318 31.50 -7.59 -18.12
C ILE A 318 31.50 -7.05 -16.68
N VAL A 319 30.51 -6.24 -16.31
CA VAL A 319 30.36 -5.73 -14.95
C VAL A 319 29.49 -6.67 -14.12
N GLY A 320 30.13 -7.55 -13.32
CA GLY A 320 29.48 -8.53 -12.44
C GLY A 320 30.12 -9.93 -12.43
N ALA A 321 30.95 -10.25 -13.42
CA ALA A 321 31.59 -11.58 -13.55
C ALA A 321 32.69 -11.87 -12.51
N SER A 322 33.05 -10.93 -11.63
CA SER A 322 34.05 -11.15 -10.57
C SER A 322 33.49 -11.80 -9.30
N CYS A 323 32.17 -11.96 -9.16
CA CYS A 323 31.57 -12.53 -7.94
C CYS A 323 30.96 -13.94 -8.13
N ALA A 324 30.80 -14.41 -9.37
CA ALA A 324 30.07 -15.66 -9.68
C ALA A 324 30.96 -16.88 -10.02
N ARG A 325 32.29 -16.73 -9.96
CA ARG A 325 33.24 -17.84 -10.17
C ARG A 325 34.15 -18.01 -8.96
N ASP A 326 33.60 -18.52 -7.88
CA ASP A 326 34.29 -19.48 -7.02
C ASP A 326 33.23 -20.25 -6.22
N GLY A 327 32.91 -21.44 -6.71
CA GLY A 327 31.95 -22.34 -6.09
C GLY A 327 32.58 -23.17 -4.97
N ILE A 328 31.74 -23.48 -3.98
CA ILE A 328 31.81 -24.62 -3.07
C ILE A 328 33.10 -24.71 -2.23
N VAL A 329 33.05 -24.13 -1.03
CA VAL A 329 33.86 -24.61 0.10
C VAL A 329 32.97 -24.71 1.34
N GLU A 330 33.10 -25.84 2.03
CA GLU A 330 32.32 -26.27 3.19
C GLU A 330 32.26 -25.24 4.32
N ALA A 331 31.12 -25.24 5.01
CA ALA A 331 30.87 -24.48 6.22
C ALA A 331 31.79 -24.94 7.37
N SER A 332 32.93 -24.28 7.55
CA SER A 332 33.55 -24.03 8.85
C SER A 332 34.75 -23.11 8.66
N VAL A 333 34.93 -22.17 9.59
CA VAL A 333 36.00 -21.15 9.66
C VAL A 333 35.72 -19.87 8.86
N PHE A 334 34.77 -19.07 9.35
CA PHE A 334 34.67 -17.64 9.07
C PHE A 334 34.92 -16.87 10.37
N ASP A 335 36.19 -16.83 10.77
CA ASP A 335 36.71 -15.78 11.64
C ASP A 335 38.11 -15.47 11.12
N GLU A 336 38.35 -14.19 10.87
CA GLU A 336 39.58 -13.57 10.39
C GLU A 336 39.90 -13.68 8.88
N VAL A 337 40.31 -12.54 8.33
CA VAL A 337 40.88 -12.30 6.99
C VAL A 337 39.91 -11.97 5.84
N PHE A 338 39.13 -10.89 5.99
CA PHE A 338 38.90 -9.93 4.89
C PHE A 338 38.68 -8.53 5.47
N PRO A 339 39.65 -7.60 5.36
CA PRO A 339 39.34 -6.19 5.58
C PRO A 339 38.52 -5.73 4.37
N VAL A 340 37.26 -5.34 4.62
CA VAL A 340 36.45 -4.59 3.66
C VAL A 340 37.13 -3.24 3.44
N ALA A 341 38.12 -3.21 2.54
CA ALA A 341 38.61 -1.99 1.97
C ALA A 341 37.49 -1.46 1.07
N ARG A 342 36.62 -0.63 1.65
CA ARG A 342 35.78 0.30 0.89
C ARG A 342 36.74 1.13 0.04
N ASP A 343 36.83 0.80 -1.24
CA ASP A 343 37.56 1.60 -2.20
C ASP A 343 36.83 2.94 -2.31
N SER A 344 37.33 3.89 -1.53
CA SER A 344 36.78 5.24 -1.32
C SER A 344 37.10 6.15 -2.52
N SER A 345 37.53 5.56 -3.64
CA SER A 345 38.01 6.23 -4.83
C SER A 345 36.97 6.36 -5.96
N GLN A 346 35.76 5.80 -5.80
CA GLN A 346 34.57 6.16 -6.61
C GLN A 346 33.57 7.08 -5.87
N MET A 347 33.88 7.49 -4.64
CA MET A 347 33.18 8.53 -3.87
C MET A 347 33.87 9.90 -3.97
N GLN A 348 34.42 10.24 -5.14
CA GLN A 348 35.00 11.56 -5.39
C GLN A 348 34.28 12.28 -6.53
N LEU A 349 33.27 13.07 -6.17
CA LEU A 349 33.27 14.52 -6.37
C LEU A 349 32.11 15.15 -5.57
N LYS A 350 32.45 15.63 -4.36
CA LYS A 350 31.66 16.55 -3.54
C LYS A 350 31.48 17.87 -4.29
N GLY A 351 30.45 17.95 -5.13
CA GLY A 351 29.67 19.18 -5.28
C GLY A 351 28.61 19.24 -4.18
N ASP A 352 28.02 20.39 -3.92
CA ASP A 352 26.82 20.46 -3.09
C ASP A 352 25.67 19.78 -3.86
N ILE A 353 25.39 18.51 -3.55
CA ILE A 353 24.31 17.72 -4.18
C ILE A 353 22.97 18.44 -4.11
N HIS A 354 22.76 19.26 -3.06
CA HIS A 354 21.60 20.12 -2.97
C HIS A 354 21.58 21.14 -4.10
N THR A 355 22.64 21.91 -4.28
CA THR A 355 22.78 22.83 -5.42
C THR A 355 22.63 22.12 -6.77
N GLN A 356 23.18 20.91 -6.94
CA GLN A 356 23.04 20.16 -8.20
C GLN A 356 21.59 19.78 -8.50
N ILE A 357 20.86 19.24 -7.52
CA ILE A 357 19.44 18.87 -7.69
C ILE A 357 18.60 20.12 -7.99
N HIS A 358 18.82 21.22 -7.26
CA HIS A 358 18.09 22.48 -7.52
C HIS A 358 18.42 23.01 -8.93
N GLN A 359 19.68 23.00 -9.34
CA GLN A 359 20.07 23.45 -10.69
C GLN A 359 19.44 22.59 -11.78
N ALA A 360 19.42 21.27 -11.62
CA ALA A 360 18.77 20.36 -12.56
C ALA A 360 17.26 20.61 -12.66
N VAL A 361 16.59 20.84 -11.52
CA VAL A 361 15.15 21.19 -11.50
C VAL A 361 14.89 22.51 -12.23
N GLU A 362 15.68 23.55 -11.98
CA GLU A 362 15.54 24.86 -12.65
C GLU A 362 15.85 24.77 -14.16
N ASN A 363 16.92 24.08 -14.55
CA ASN A 363 17.28 23.87 -15.97
C ASN A 363 16.17 23.14 -16.74
N LEU A 364 15.63 22.08 -16.14
CA LEU A 364 14.51 21.34 -16.74
C LEU A 364 13.27 22.23 -16.81
N ALA A 365 12.98 23.02 -15.77
CA ALA A 365 11.85 23.95 -15.75
C ALA A 365 11.96 25.00 -16.86
N ASP A 366 13.13 25.64 -17.03
CA ASP A 366 13.41 26.62 -18.10
C ASP A 366 13.24 26.00 -19.49
N THR A 367 13.68 24.74 -19.65
CA THR A 367 13.53 23.99 -20.90
C THR A 367 12.06 23.72 -21.20
N LEU A 368 11.30 23.24 -20.20
CA LEU A 368 9.88 22.92 -20.34
C LEU A 368 8.98 24.15 -20.46
N GLU A 369 9.39 25.29 -19.91
CA GLU A 369 8.68 26.56 -20.07
C GLU A 369 8.64 27.00 -21.54
N GLN A 370 9.59 26.57 -22.36
CA GLN A 370 9.58 26.87 -23.80
C GLN A 370 8.55 26.02 -24.58
N ASP A 371 8.06 24.91 -24.01
CA ASP A 371 7.06 24.07 -24.66
C ASP A 371 5.67 24.73 -24.60
N MET A 372 5.09 25.00 -25.76
CA MET A 372 3.76 25.60 -25.86
C MET A 372 2.63 24.73 -25.30
N TYR A 373 2.82 23.42 -25.16
CA TYR A 373 1.83 22.50 -24.60
C TYR A 373 1.90 22.40 -23.07
N VAL A 374 3.05 22.72 -22.47
CA VAL A 374 3.22 22.75 -21.01
C VAL A 374 2.78 24.13 -20.51
N VAL A 375 1.79 24.13 -19.62
CA VAL A 375 1.16 25.33 -19.08
C VAL A 375 1.75 25.68 -17.72
N ALA A 376 2.05 24.68 -16.88
CA ALA A 376 2.69 24.89 -15.60
C ALA A 376 3.55 23.69 -15.20
N ALA A 377 4.52 23.93 -14.34
CA ALA A 377 5.32 22.91 -13.68
C ALA A 377 5.31 23.16 -12.16
N ILE A 378 5.06 22.11 -11.39
CA ILE A 378 4.93 22.16 -9.94
C ILE A 378 5.89 21.13 -9.34
N LEU A 379 6.85 21.58 -8.55
CA LEU A 379 7.70 20.73 -7.74
C LEU A 379 6.91 20.25 -6.52
N THR A 380 6.60 18.95 -6.46
CA THR A 380 5.73 18.36 -5.42
C THR A 380 6.49 17.80 -4.22
N ASN A 381 7.81 17.64 -4.33
CA ASN A 381 8.65 17.31 -3.18
C ASN A 381 9.15 18.60 -2.53
N ASN A 382 9.11 18.68 -1.20
CA ASN A 382 9.66 19.82 -0.47
C ASN A 382 11.17 19.64 -0.31
N LEU A 383 11.93 19.91 -1.37
CA LEU A 383 13.40 19.75 -1.40
C LEU A 383 14.12 20.55 -0.31
N ALA A 384 13.50 21.62 0.23
CA ALA A 384 14.07 22.43 1.29
C ALA A 384 13.95 21.77 2.68
N GLU A 385 12.83 21.10 2.97
CA GLU A 385 12.62 20.40 4.25
C GLU A 385 13.05 18.92 4.21
N ASP A 386 13.08 18.29 3.04
CA ASP A 386 13.25 16.84 2.93
C ASP A 386 14.69 16.33 3.13
N ASN A 387 15.69 17.19 3.38
CA ASN A 387 17.13 16.87 3.37
C ASN A 387 17.56 16.00 2.17
N VAL A 388 18.00 16.64 1.10
CA VAL A 388 18.40 15.94 -0.14
C VAL A 388 19.72 15.16 0.01
N TRP A 389 19.88 14.12 -0.80
CA TRP A 389 21.08 13.27 -0.87
C TRP A 389 21.20 12.65 -2.27
N GLU A 390 22.27 11.89 -2.53
CA GLU A 390 22.64 11.38 -3.86
C GLU A 390 21.60 10.44 -4.50
N LYS A 391 20.67 9.88 -3.71
CA LYS A 391 19.57 9.03 -4.19
C LYS A 391 18.22 9.75 -4.27
N THR A 392 18.18 11.07 -4.08
CA THR A 392 16.93 11.84 -4.19
C THR A 392 16.54 12.03 -5.64
N ALA A 393 15.31 11.61 -5.97
CA ALA A 393 14.63 12.02 -7.19
C ALA A 393 13.72 13.23 -6.90
N ALA A 394 13.79 14.25 -7.76
CA ALA A 394 12.84 15.35 -7.72
C ALA A 394 11.52 14.93 -8.36
N HIS A 395 10.38 15.32 -7.79
CA HIS A 395 9.07 15.02 -8.38
C HIS A 395 8.45 16.31 -8.92
N ILE A 396 8.14 16.32 -10.21
CA ILE A 396 7.53 17.45 -10.90
C ILE A 396 6.20 17.02 -11.51
N THR A 397 5.14 17.73 -11.18
CA THR A 397 3.85 17.63 -11.85
C THR A 397 3.78 18.66 -12.97
N LEU A 398 3.66 18.20 -14.22
CA LEU A 398 3.46 19.05 -15.40
C LEU A 398 1.99 19.10 -15.78
N ILE A 399 1.53 20.33 -15.99
CA ILE A 399 0.16 20.61 -16.40
C ILE A 399 0.15 20.96 -17.87
N LEU A 400 -0.52 20.14 -18.67
CA LEU A 400 -0.59 20.26 -20.11
C LEU A 400 -1.90 20.91 -20.56
N ARG A 401 -1.88 21.58 -21.71
CA ARG A 401 -3.11 22.10 -22.35
C ARG A 401 -4.10 20.97 -22.58
N ASP A 402 -5.39 21.26 -22.41
CA ASP A 402 -6.45 20.30 -22.71
C ASP A 402 -6.40 19.84 -24.17
N GLY A 403 -6.67 18.55 -24.40
CA GLY A 403 -6.55 17.91 -25.71
C GLY A 403 -5.12 17.52 -26.11
N THR A 404 -4.12 17.80 -25.28
CA THR A 404 -2.75 17.28 -25.47
C THR A 404 -2.75 15.77 -25.27
N LYS A 405 -2.23 15.04 -26.25
CA LYS A 405 -2.09 13.58 -26.20
C LYS A 405 -0.68 13.20 -25.77
N PHE A 406 -0.58 12.40 -24.72
CA PHE A 406 0.65 11.77 -24.24
C PHE A 406 0.44 10.25 -24.16
N ARG A 407 1.54 9.48 -24.28
CA ARG A 407 1.47 8.01 -24.31
C ARG A 407 1.27 7.39 -22.93
N GLN A 408 1.86 8.01 -21.90
CA GLN A 408 1.77 7.61 -20.50
C GLN A 408 1.74 8.84 -19.59
N LYS A 409 1.22 8.68 -18.37
CA LYS A 409 1.05 9.76 -17.38
C LYS A 409 2.31 10.05 -16.58
N GLN A 410 3.29 9.15 -16.55
CA GLN A 410 4.50 9.30 -15.75
C GLN A 410 5.74 8.99 -16.60
N TYR A 411 6.82 9.72 -16.36
CA TYR A 411 8.12 9.51 -16.98
C TYR A 411 9.23 9.71 -15.94
N GLN A 412 10.27 8.89 -15.99
CA GLN A 412 11.54 9.22 -15.38
C GLN A 412 12.37 10.00 -16.40
N LEU A 413 12.68 11.26 -16.09
CA LEU A 413 13.60 12.08 -16.86
C LEU A 413 14.97 12.11 -16.17
N ILE A 414 15.97 12.56 -16.90
CA ILE A 414 17.31 12.81 -16.38
C ILE A 414 17.77 14.20 -16.83
N GLU A 415 18.30 14.99 -15.91
CA GLU A 415 18.87 16.31 -16.20
C GLU A 415 20.22 16.42 -15.47
N GLU A 416 21.31 16.62 -16.20
CA GLU A 416 22.68 16.66 -15.64
C GLU A 416 23.05 15.45 -14.76
N GLY A 417 22.46 14.28 -15.04
CA GLY A 417 22.67 13.05 -14.26
C GLY A 417 21.72 12.89 -13.06
N ILE A 418 20.88 13.88 -12.77
CA ILE A 418 19.90 13.85 -11.68
C ILE A 418 18.58 13.25 -12.19
N PRO A 419 18.04 12.20 -11.55
CA PRO A 419 16.74 11.65 -11.92
C PRO A 419 15.60 12.57 -11.47
N ILE A 420 14.64 12.80 -12.37
CA ILE A 420 13.46 13.62 -12.12
C ILE A 420 12.21 12.84 -12.52
N LEU A 421 11.36 12.50 -11.55
CA LEU A 421 10.08 11.87 -11.82
C LEU A 421 9.08 12.95 -12.26
N VAL A 422 8.52 12.77 -13.44
CA VAL A 422 7.56 13.69 -14.04
C VAL A 422 6.19 13.05 -14.16
N GLN A 423 5.17 13.68 -13.57
CA GLN A 423 3.78 13.29 -13.72
C GLN A 423 3.03 14.29 -14.61
N LEU A 424 2.27 13.81 -15.58
CA LEU A 424 1.52 14.62 -16.55
C LEU A 424 0.04 14.61 -16.23
N HIS A 425 -0.55 15.81 -16.19
CA HIS A 425 -2.00 16.00 -16.12
C HIS A 425 -2.47 16.95 -17.20
N THR A 426 -3.68 16.76 -17.71
CA THR A 426 -4.35 17.83 -18.45
C THR A 426 -4.79 18.92 -17.48
N ARG A 427 -4.92 20.17 -17.94
CA ARG A 427 -5.41 21.28 -17.13
C ARG A 427 -6.75 20.97 -16.47
N SER A 428 -7.70 20.42 -17.24
CA SER A 428 -9.02 20.07 -16.74
C SER A 428 -8.99 18.94 -15.70
N ASP A 429 -8.14 17.93 -15.88
CA ASP A 429 -8.02 16.84 -14.91
C ASP A 429 -7.35 17.31 -13.62
N TYR A 430 -6.31 18.13 -13.73
CA TYR A 430 -5.65 18.70 -12.56
C TYR A 430 -6.55 19.67 -11.80
N ARG A 431 -7.38 20.47 -12.49
CA ARG A 431 -8.39 21.30 -11.84
C ARG A 431 -9.37 20.44 -11.02
N LYS A 432 -9.88 19.34 -11.59
CA LYS A 432 -10.75 18.41 -10.86
C LYS A 432 -10.03 17.81 -9.66
N LEU A 433 -8.74 17.52 -9.76
CA LEU A 433 -7.93 17.03 -8.64
C LEU A 433 -7.88 18.07 -7.51
N LEU A 434 -7.58 19.33 -7.81
CA LEU A 434 -7.57 20.42 -6.83
C LEU A 434 -8.95 20.60 -6.18
N ASP A 435 -10.01 20.64 -6.98
CA ASP A 435 -11.39 20.85 -6.49
C ASP A 435 -11.91 19.68 -5.62
N ARG A 436 -11.34 18.48 -5.76
CA ARG A 436 -11.70 17.28 -4.99
C ARG A 436 -10.76 16.98 -3.83
N THR A 437 -9.66 17.72 -3.69
CA THR A 437 -8.70 17.47 -2.62
C THR A 437 -9.30 17.89 -1.29
N LEU A 438 -9.54 16.91 -0.40
CA LEU A 438 -10.01 17.18 0.95
C LEU A 438 -8.86 17.72 1.81
N GLN A 439 -9.12 18.75 2.61
CA GLN A 439 -8.17 19.25 3.59
C GLN A 439 -7.82 18.14 4.60
N GLY A 440 -6.57 18.13 5.06
CA GLY A 440 -6.03 17.09 5.95
C GLY A 440 -5.65 15.75 5.26
N SER A 441 -5.87 15.62 3.94
CA SER A 441 -5.41 14.46 3.17
C SER A 441 -3.89 14.50 2.90
N THR A 442 -3.31 13.37 2.48
CA THR A 442 -1.89 13.33 2.07
C THR A 442 -1.61 14.26 0.90
N LEU A 443 -2.50 14.28 -0.10
CA LEU A 443 -2.38 15.16 -1.26
C LEU A 443 -2.49 16.64 -0.84
N HIS A 444 -3.34 16.97 0.13
CA HIS A 444 -3.42 18.32 0.68
C HIS A 444 -2.08 18.79 1.27
N SER A 445 -1.42 17.97 2.09
CA SER A 445 -0.09 18.30 2.64
C SER A 445 0.93 18.51 1.51
N ILE A 446 0.96 17.60 0.52
CA ILE A 446 1.88 17.69 -0.61
C ILE A 446 1.67 19.00 -1.37
N LEU A 447 0.42 19.34 -1.70
CA LEU A 447 0.11 20.53 -2.48
C LEU A 447 0.37 21.84 -1.72
N ALA A 448 0.11 21.86 -0.40
CA ALA A 448 0.40 23.02 0.44
C ALA A 448 1.91 23.29 0.58
N GLU A 449 2.73 22.24 0.48
CA GLU A 449 4.20 22.31 0.57
C GLU A 449 4.90 22.31 -0.80
N SER A 450 4.13 22.25 -1.89
CA SER A 450 4.64 22.26 -3.26
C SER A 450 5.12 23.64 -3.70
N ARG A 451 6.06 23.71 -4.65
CA ARG A 451 6.53 24.96 -5.27
C ARG A 451 6.10 25.01 -6.73
N VAL A 452 5.38 26.05 -7.13
CA VAL A 452 5.15 26.33 -8.56
C VAL A 452 6.47 26.82 -9.17
N LEU A 453 7.02 26.06 -10.11
CA LEU A 453 8.28 26.40 -10.81
C LEU A 453 8.03 27.48 -11.87
N PHE A 454 7.02 27.27 -12.71
CA PHE A 454 6.49 28.29 -13.62
C PHE A 454 5.01 28.06 -13.89
N SER A 455 4.30 29.10 -14.32
CA SER A 455 2.93 29.01 -14.80
C SER A 455 2.63 30.05 -15.90
N LYS A 456 1.93 29.57 -16.93
CA LYS A 456 1.30 30.37 -18.00
C LYS A 456 -0.23 30.43 -17.84
N ASP A 457 -0.77 29.78 -16.80
CA ASP A 457 -2.21 29.74 -16.48
C ASP A 457 -2.51 30.63 -15.27
N ASN A 458 -3.66 31.30 -15.29
CA ASN A 458 -4.16 32.04 -14.13
C ASN A 458 -4.72 31.12 -13.03
N LEU A 459 -4.93 29.82 -13.31
CA LEU A 459 -5.33 28.83 -12.30
C LEU A 459 -4.37 28.80 -11.09
N PHE A 460 -3.10 29.13 -11.30
CA PHE A 460 -2.04 29.08 -10.28
C PHE A 460 -1.64 30.45 -9.72
N SER A 461 -2.40 31.51 -10.04
CA SER A 461 -2.22 32.83 -9.42
C SER A 461 -3.00 32.94 -8.10
N VAL A 462 -2.64 33.91 -7.26
CA VAL A 462 -3.32 34.20 -5.98
C VAL A 462 -4.83 34.44 -6.16
N ASP A 463 -5.25 35.03 -7.28
CA ASP A 463 -6.65 35.28 -7.64
C ASP A 463 -7.28 34.16 -8.51
N GLY A 464 -6.72 32.96 -8.51
CA GLY A 464 -7.17 31.85 -9.37
C GLY A 464 -8.54 31.28 -8.98
N ASP A 465 -9.28 30.74 -9.96
CA ASP A 465 -10.63 30.16 -9.78
C ASP A 465 -10.64 28.76 -9.12
N ALA A 466 -9.53 28.33 -8.49
CA ALA A 466 -9.43 27.02 -7.82
C ALA A 466 -9.78 27.16 -6.33
N ASN A 467 -10.39 26.11 -5.76
CA ASN A 467 -10.69 26.08 -4.33
C ASN A 467 -9.46 25.90 -3.42
N PHE A 468 -8.28 25.65 -4.00
CA PHE A 468 -7.04 25.36 -3.28
C PHE A 468 -5.84 26.07 -3.93
N THR A 469 -5.03 26.76 -3.12
CA THR A 469 -3.82 27.46 -3.55
C THR A 469 -2.58 26.60 -3.28
N ILE A 470 -1.80 26.33 -4.33
CA ILE A 470 -0.58 25.51 -4.25
C ILE A 470 0.55 26.30 -3.61
N GLY A 471 1.27 25.68 -2.68
CA GLY A 471 2.45 26.27 -2.04
C GLY A 471 2.14 27.40 -1.06
N ASP A 472 0.90 27.51 -0.58
CA ASP A 472 0.51 28.44 0.47
C ASP A 472 0.43 27.71 1.83
N PRO A 473 1.38 27.94 2.76
CA PRO A 473 1.35 27.32 4.07
C PRO A 473 0.13 27.69 4.93
N SER A 474 -0.59 28.78 4.60
CA SER A 474 -1.84 29.10 5.27
C SER A 474 -2.94 28.07 4.99
N CYS A 475 -2.82 27.32 3.89
CA CYS A 475 -3.69 26.21 3.56
C CYS A 475 -3.44 24.96 4.42
N LEU A 476 -2.43 24.91 5.29
CA LEU A 476 -2.18 23.76 6.17
C LEU A 476 -3.17 23.62 7.34
N GLN A 477 -4.18 24.48 7.41
CA GLN A 477 -5.28 24.36 8.36
C GLN A 477 -6.39 23.48 7.79
N VAL A 478 -7.01 22.66 8.66
CA VAL A 478 -8.13 21.80 8.26
C VAL A 478 -9.43 22.41 8.76
N GLY A 479 -10.31 22.79 7.83
CA GLY A 479 -11.64 23.29 8.14
C GLY A 479 -12.52 22.23 8.81
N GLU A 480 -13.49 22.65 9.61
CA GLU A 480 -14.30 21.76 10.46
C GLU A 480 -14.95 20.60 9.70
N ARG A 481 -15.53 20.86 8.52
CA ARG A 481 -16.16 19.80 7.70
C ARG A 481 -15.16 18.70 7.31
N ASP A 482 -14.01 19.11 6.77
CA ASP A 482 -12.99 18.17 6.31
C ASP A 482 -12.30 17.48 7.49
N LYS A 483 -12.15 18.16 8.62
CA LYS A 483 -11.63 17.59 9.86
C LYS A 483 -12.46 16.38 10.30
N TYR A 484 -13.78 16.49 10.48
CA TYR A 484 -14.59 15.34 10.89
C TYR A 484 -14.58 14.22 9.85
N SER A 485 -14.55 14.58 8.56
CA SER A 485 -14.39 13.62 7.47
C SER A 485 -13.07 12.84 7.57
N GLN A 486 -11.94 13.51 7.84
CA GLN A 486 -10.64 12.86 8.00
C GLN A 486 -10.54 12.06 9.30
N LEU A 487 -11.18 12.53 10.38
CA LEU A 487 -11.24 11.80 11.66
C LEU A 487 -11.99 10.48 11.52
N LEU A 488 -13.16 10.49 10.86
CA LEU A 488 -13.91 9.27 10.54
C LEU A 488 -13.04 8.28 9.75
N ASN A 489 -12.32 8.78 8.74
CA ASN A 489 -11.45 7.94 7.92
C ASN A 489 -10.33 7.28 8.73
N ALA A 490 -9.63 8.07 9.55
CA ALA A 490 -8.52 7.58 10.36
C ALA A 490 -8.99 6.62 11.46
N ALA A 491 -10.16 6.90 12.07
CA ALA A 491 -10.75 6.05 13.11
C ALA A 491 -11.25 4.71 12.56
N ALA A 492 -11.92 4.70 11.39
CA ALA A 492 -12.35 3.45 10.74
C ALA A 492 -11.17 2.54 10.37
N PHE A 493 -10.04 3.11 9.94
CA PHE A 493 -8.82 2.33 9.74
C PHE A 493 -8.24 1.83 11.07
N ALA A 494 -8.22 2.67 12.11
CA ALA A 494 -7.69 2.30 13.42
C ALA A 494 -8.45 1.11 14.03
N THR A 495 -9.79 1.08 13.95
CA THR A 495 -10.60 -0.05 14.43
C THR A 495 -10.31 -1.34 13.67
N THR A 496 -10.10 -1.25 12.35
CA THR A 496 -9.71 -2.39 11.51
C THR A 496 -8.39 -3.00 11.95
N VAL A 497 -7.38 -2.16 12.19
CA VAL A 497 -6.06 -2.60 12.64
C VAL A 497 -6.09 -3.12 14.07
N LEU A 498 -6.90 -2.50 14.95
CA LEU A 498 -7.11 -2.96 16.33
C LEU A 498 -7.62 -4.39 16.37
N ALA A 499 -8.66 -4.71 15.60
CA ALA A 499 -9.18 -6.06 15.50
C ALA A 499 -8.11 -7.07 15.04
N LYS A 500 -7.22 -6.70 14.11
CA LYS A 500 -6.12 -7.59 13.69
C LYS A 500 -5.07 -7.73 14.80
N ALA A 501 -4.68 -6.65 15.47
CA ALA A 501 -3.70 -6.70 16.57
C ALA A 501 -4.19 -7.58 17.73
N GLU A 502 -5.46 -7.43 18.13
CA GLU A 502 -6.11 -8.26 19.14
C GLU A 502 -6.20 -9.73 18.73
N LYS A 503 -6.48 -10.04 17.45
CA LYS A 503 -6.45 -11.41 16.94
C LYS A 503 -5.08 -12.05 17.16
N TRP A 504 -4.01 -11.35 16.81
CA TRP A 504 -2.65 -11.84 17.00
C TRP A 504 -2.27 -11.99 18.46
N PHE A 505 -2.75 -11.07 19.30
CA PHE A 505 -2.47 -11.09 20.73
C PHE A 505 -3.21 -12.23 21.45
N HIS A 506 -4.53 -12.31 21.29
CA HIS A 506 -5.37 -13.23 22.06
C HIS A 506 -5.41 -14.65 21.49
N LEU A 507 -5.55 -14.79 20.17
CA LEU A 507 -5.73 -16.10 19.53
C LEU A 507 -4.39 -16.73 19.15
N LYS A 508 -3.47 -15.95 18.57
CA LYS A 508 -2.18 -16.47 18.07
C LYS A 508 -1.06 -16.42 19.10
N GLN A 509 -1.16 -15.54 20.10
CA GLN A 509 -0.12 -15.31 21.11
C GLN A 509 1.25 -15.01 20.49
N ASP A 510 1.24 -14.29 19.36
CA ASP A 510 2.45 -13.85 18.66
C ASP A 510 2.66 -12.36 18.92
N TYR A 511 3.50 -12.07 19.91
CA TYR A 511 3.73 -10.71 20.41
C TYR A 511 4.51 -9.83 19.43
N ASP A 512 5.39 -10.41 18.61
CA ASP A 512 6.11 -9.68 17.56
C ASP A 512 5.13 -9.20 16.49
N TYR A 513 4.19 -10.07 16.10
CA TYR A 513 3.16 -9.73 15.12
C TYR A 513 2.10 -8.78 15.69
N THR A 514 1.71 -8.94 16.96
CA THR A 514 0.88 -7.95 17.65
C THR A 514 1.53 -6.58 17.62
N PHE A 515 2.84 -6.49 17.94
CA PHE A 515 3.56 -5.23 17.88
C PHE A 515 3.63 -4.65 16.46
N LEU A 516 3.85 -5.49 15.44
CA LEU A 516 3.81 -5.06 14.04
C LEU A 516 2.49 -4.36 13.70
N TYR A 517 1.33 -4.96 14.02
CA TYR A 517 0.03 -4.32 13.80
C TYR A 517 -0.17 -3.05 14.64
N LEU A 518 0.33 -3.01 15.88
CA LEU A 518 0.33 -1.78 16.68
C LEU A 518 1.08 -0.65 15.97
N THR A 519 2.22 -0.91 15.31
CA THR A 519 2.95 0.13 14.57
C THR A 519 2.15 0.73 13.41
N TYR A 520 1.34 -0.08 12.71
CA TYR A 520 0.43 0.41 11.66
C TYR A 520 -0.66 1.32 12.25
N MET A 521 -1.11 1.02 13.46
CA MET A 521 -2.14 1.77 14.18
C MET A 521 -1.64 3.12 14.67
N VAL A 522 -0.42 3.18 15.20
CA VAL A 522 0.20 4.41 15.75
C VAL A 522 0.17 5.56 14.73
N ARG A 523 0.35 5.27 13.44
CA ARG A 523 0.27 6.29 12.39
C ARG A 523 -1.13 6.88 12.27
N GLN A 524 -2.19 6.07 12.36
CA GLN A 524 -3.57 6.59 12.32
C GLN A 524 -3.94 7.32 13.60
N LEU A 525 -3.53 6.82 14.77
CA LEU A 525 -3.72 7.51 16.05
C LEU A 525 -3.04 8.88 16.03
N ALA A 526 -1.83 8.97 15.47
CA ALA A 526 -1.15 10.24 15.29
C ALA A 526 -1.89 11.18 14.34
N ARG A 527 -2.44 10.66 13.23
CA ARG A 527 -3.30 11.46 12.33
C ARG A 527 -4.54 11.99 13.06
N ILE A 528 -5.22 11.15 13.85
CA ILE A 528 -6.36 11.54 14.67
C ILE A 528 -5.97 12.69 15.60
N GLU A 529 -4.90 12.53 16.38
CA GLU A 529 -4.47 13.55 17.35
C GLU A 529 -4.17 14.89 16.68
N VAL A 530 -3.46 14.87 15.55
CA VAL A 530 -3.10 16.09 14.79
C VAL A 530 -4.34 16.77 14.21
N LEU A 531 -5.27 16.00 13.62
CA LEU A 531 -6.53 16.52 13.07
C LEU A 531 -7.43 17.13 14.16
N ARG A 532 -7.47 16.52 15.36
CA ARG A 532 -8.22 17.07 16.50
C ARG A 532 -7.74 18.46 16.91
N HIS A 533 -6.45 18.74 16.71
CA HIS A 533 -5.83 20.04 16.94
C HIS A 533 -5.93 21.00 15.73
N GLY A 534 -6.65 20.63 14.67
CA GLY A 534 -6.86 21.46 13.47
C GLY A 534 -5.64 21.54 12.53
N GLU A 535 -4.59 20.77 12.81
CA GLU A 535 -3.39 20.71 11.98
C GLU A 535 -3.54 19.71 10.83
N THR A 536 -2.90 20.00 9.69
CA THR A 536 -2.76 19.01 8.61
C THR A 536 -1.73 17.93 9.01
N PRO A 537 -2.09 16.64 8.97
CA PRO A 537 -1.14 15.55 9.14
C PRO A 537 -0.09 15.55 8.02
N ARG A 538 1.19 15.61 8.40
CA ARG A 538 2.33 15.60 7.46
C ARG A 538 3.04 14.26 7.47
N ARG A 539 4.11 14.13 6.67
CA ARG A 539 4.93 12.90 6.56
C ARG A 539 5.43 12.38 7.92
N LYS A 540 5.80 13.28 8.83
CA LYS A 540 6.29 12.97 10.19
C LYS A 540 5.19 13.15 11.26
N VAL A 541 3.99 12.63 10.99
CA VAL A 541 2.79 12.82 11.83
C VAL A 541 2.98 12.37 13.29
N ILE A 542 3.76 11.32 13.55
CA ILE A 542 4.00 10.83 14.92
C ILE A 542 4.70 11.90 15.77
N HIS A 543 5.67 12.63 15.20
CA HIS A 543 6.32 13.73 15.90
C HIS A 543 5.37 14.90 16.14
N GLN A 544 4.44 15.17 15.22
CA GLN A 544 3.40 16.19 15.46
C GLN A 544 2.52 15.77 16.64
N ALA A 545 2.07 14.51 16.66
CA ALA A 545 1.20 13.98 17.70
C ALA A 545 1.87 13.91 19.09
N LEU A 546 3.17 13.56 19.15
CA LEU A 546 3.96 13.59 20.39
C LEU A 546 4.03 14.97 21.04
N ARG A 547 3.96 16.07 20.26
CA ARG A 547 3.90 17.43 20.82
C ARG A 547 2.55 17.74 21.48
N HIS A 548 1.48 17.11 21.00
CA HIS A 548 0.12 17.33 21.48
C HIS A 548 -0.24 16.40 22.65
N ASN A 549 0.10 15.11 22.57
CA ASN A 549 -0.24 14.12 23.59
C ASN A 549 0.93 13.16 23.88
N PRO A 550 2.03 13.66 24.49
CA PRO A 550 3.21 12.85 24.74
C PRO A 550 2.91 11.66 25.65
N SER A 551 2.02 11.80 26.65
CA SER A 551 1.71 10.71 27.58
C SER A 551 1.16 9.48 26.88
N PHE A 552 0.19 9.67 25.97
CA PHE A 552 -0.43 8.58 25.22
C PHE A 552 0.57 7.96 24.23
N PHE A 553 1.20 8.76 23.38
CA PHE A 553 2.13 8.25 22.37
C PHE A 553 3.40 7.64 22.97
N ASN A 554 3.81 8.06 24.16
CA ASN A 554 4.88 7.37 24.87
C ASN A 554 4.44 5.96 25.26
N ALA A 555 3.30 5.83 25.94
CA ALA A 555 2.82 4.55 26.45
C ALA A 555 2.50 3.53 25.34
N VAL A 556 1.89 3.96 24.23
CA VAL A 556 1.47 3.04 23.15
C VAL A 556 2.52 2.86 22.05
N PHE A 557 3.63 3.60 22.11
CA PHE A 557 4.66 3.52 21.07
C PHE A 557 6.09 3.68 21.56
N THR A 558 6.52 4.89 21.99
CA THR A 558 7.96 5.12 22.22
C THR A 558 8.50 4.33 23.40
N ASP A 559 7.69 4.10 24.44
CA ASP A 559 8.10 3.29 25.59
C ASP A 559 8.11 1.79 25.26
N LEU A 560 7.45 1.38 24.18
CA LEU A 560 7.39 0.01 23.65
C LEU A 560 8.57 -0.31 22.73
N ILE A 561 8.96 0.66 21.91
CA ILE A 561 9.77 0.37 20.72
C ILE A 561 11.16 -0.19 21.06
N ASP A 562 11.79 0.30 22.13
CA ASP A 562 13.15 -0.03 22.53
C ASP A 562 13.27 -1.20 23.51
N LYS A 563 12.14 -1.86 23.83
CA LYS A 563 12.10 -2.94 24.82
C LYS A 563 11.69 -4.27 24.19
N PRO A 564 12.10 -5.42 24.77
CA PRO A 564 11.51 -6.70 24.44
C PRO A 564 9.98 -6.64 24.56
N LYS A 565 9.28 -7.24 23.61
CA LYS A 565 7.83 -7.28 23.56
C LYS A 565 7.34 -8.41 24.44
N ASP A 566 6.67 -8.06 25.52
CA ASP A 566 6.06 -9.02 26.44
C ASP A 566 4.52 -8.88 26.48
N GLU A 567 3.87 -9.93 26.97
CA GLU A 567 2.41 -10.03 27.01
C GLU A 567 1.75 -8.88 27.79
N THR A 568 2.34 -8.46 28.91
CA THR A 568 1.73 -7.45 29.79
C THR A 568 1.81 -6.08 29.12
N MET A 569 2.98 -5.76 28.61
CA MET A 569 3.24 -4.50 27.92
C MET A 569 2.32 -4.29 26.71
N LEU A 570 2.16 -5.32 25.88
CA LEU A 570 1.30 -5.24 24.70
C LEU A 570 -0.20 -5.21 25.06
N ARG A 571 -0.60 -5.90 26.13
CA ARG A 571 -1.97 -5.80 26.67
C ARG A 571 -2.28 -4.37 27.08
N ASP A 572 -1.42 -3.78 27.91
CA ASP A 572 -1.60 -2.41 28.42
C ASP A 572 -1.63 -1.39 27.27
N ALA A 573 -0.86 -1.62 26.20
CA ALA A 573 -0.88 -0.78 25.00
C ALA A 573 -2.20 -0.91 24.23
N LEU A 574 -2.68 -2.15 24.00
CA LEU A 574 -3.95 -2.40 23.31
C LEU A 574 -5.14 -1.81 24.09
N GLU A 575 -5.17 -1.99 25.41
CA GLU A 575 -6.20 -1.42 26.28
C GLU A 575 -6.20 0.11 26.23
N GLN A 576 -5.02 0.75 26.28
CA GLN A 576 -4.92 2.20 26.16
C GLN A 576 -5.39 2.73 24.81
N VAL A 577 -5.11 2.01 23.72
CA VAL A 577 -5.58 2.40 22.39
C VAL A 577 -7.09 2.28 22.28
N ASP A 578 -7.67 1.17 22.74
CA ASP A 578 -9.12 0.96 22.74
C ASP A 578 -9.83 2.03 23.60
N MET A 579 -9.31 2.32 24.79
CA MET A 579 -9.79 3.42 25.63
C MET A 579 -9.68 4.79 24.95
N TYR A 580 -8.57 5.08 24.26
CA TYR A 580 -8.41 6.34 23.54
C TYR A 580 -9.44 6.50 22.43
N LEU A 581 -9.74 5.43 21.67
CA LEU A 581 -10.78 5.47 20.64
C LEU A 581 -12.16 5.66 21.27
N GLU A 582 -12.45 4.98 22.38
CA GLU A 582 -13.71 5.06 23.11
C GLU A 582 -13.94 6.47 23.70
N ASP A 583 -12.97 7.02 24.43
CA ASP A 583 -13.06 8.36 25.03
C ASP A 583 -13.34 9.47 23.99
N ASN A 584 -12.96 9.23 22.73
CA ASN A 584 -13.08 10.19 21.65
C ASN A 584 -14.16 9.84 20.62
N LEU A 585 -14.89 8.72 20.80
CA LEU A 585 -15.75 8.14 19.77
C LEU A 585 -16.78 9.12 19.20
N GLN A 586 -17.37 9.96 20.07
CA GLN A 586 -18.38 10.94 19.68
C GLN A 586 -17.83 11.99 18.70
N THR A 587 -16.55 12.33 18.82
CA THR A 587 -15.88 13.26 17.91
C THR A 587 -15.40 12.55 16.64
N LEU A 588 -14.84 11.35 16.79
CA LEU A 588 -14.25 10.60 15.68
C LEU A 588 -15.30 10.12 14.68
N PHE A 589 -16.43 9.62 15.19
CA PHE A 589 -17.52 9.07 14.39
C PHE A 589 -18.67 10.05 14.19
N LYS A 590 -18.48 11.34 14.54
CA LYS A 590 -19.52 12.37 14.44
C LYS A 590 -20.30 12.34 13.12
N PRO A 591 -19.66 12.30 11.93
CA PRO A 591 -20.42 12.29 10.68
C PRO A 591 -21.35 11.07 10.55
N LEU A 592 -20.89 9.90 11.00
CA LEU A 592 -21.67 8.66 10.97
C LEU A 592 -22.83 8.72 11.98
N LEU A 593 -22.55 9.15 13.21
CA LEU A 593 -23.56 9.26 14.26
C LEU A 593 -24.63 10.31 13.91
N ASP A 594 -24.22 11.49 13.40
CA ASP A 594 -25.14 12.52 12.93
C ASP A 594 -26.03 11.99 11.80
N PHE A 595 -25.47 11.24 10.84
CA PHE A 595 -26.26 10.63 9.76
C PHE A 595 -27.31 9.63 10.27
N LEU A 596 -26.93 8.77 11.21
CA LEU A 596 -27.84 7.79 11.80
C LEU A 596 -28.92 8.48 12.64
N GLU A 597 -28.57 9.46 13.46
CA GLU A 597 -29.50 10.23 14.29
C GLU A 597 -30.50 11.04 13.44
N GLU A 598 -30.01 11.78 12.43
CA GLU A 598 -30.83 12.58 11.52
C GLU A 598 -31.83 11.72 10.75
N SER A 599 -31.50 10.44 10.55
CA SER A 599 -32.35 9.52 9.80
C SER A 599 -33.60 9.08 10.57
N GLY A 600 -33.54 9.04 11.90
CA GLY A 600 -34.64 8.66 12.80
C GLY A 600 -35.14 7.22 12.68
N GLU A 601 -34.48 6.37 11.89
CA GLU A 601 -34.81 4.96 11.65
C GLU A 601 -33.53 4.16 11.38
N GLU A 602 -33.60 2.83 11.35
CA GLU A 602 -32.46 2.00 10.98
C GLU A 602 -31.96 2.29 9.56
N ARG A 603 -30.64 2.36 9.39
CA ARG A 603 -29.98 2.53 8.09
C ARG A 603 -29.11 1.34 7.77
N THR A 604 -29.31 0.79 6.57
CA THR A 604 -28.48 -0.31 6.09
C THR A 604 -27.03 0.14 5.88
N ILE A 605 -26.09 -0.79 5.95
CA ILE A 605 -24.69 -0.50 5.57
C ILE A 605 -24.61 0.02 4.12
N THR A 606 -25.49 -0.44 3.23
CA THR A 606 -25.69 0.13 1.90
C THR A 606 -26.04 1.62 1.95
N ASP A 607 -27.03 2.02 2.76
CA ASP A 607 -27.43 3.42 2.90
C ASP A 607 -26.26 4.29 3.38
N ILE A 608 -25.49 3.78 4.35
CA ILE A 608 -24.29 4.43 4.88
C ILE A 608 -23.27 4.65 3.75
N TYR A 609 -22.95 3.60 2.99
CA TYR A 609 -22.02 3.71 1.86
C TYR A 609 -22.51 4.64 0.75
N MET A 610 -23.80 4.64 0.46
CA MET A 610 -24.39 5.57 -0.51
C MET A 610 -24.29 7.02 -0.03
N HIS A 611 -24.46 7.28 1.27
CA HIS A 611 -24.37 8.62 1.85
C HIS A 611 -22.93 9.17 1.83
N PHE A 612 -21.96 8.39 2.34
CA PHE A 612 -20.55 8.84 2.40
C PHE A 612 -19.82 8.72 1.05
N GLY A 613 -20.42 8.02 0.09
CA GLY A 613 -19.89 7.75 -1.23
C GLY A 613 -18.82 6.65 -1.23
N LYS A 614 -18.26 6.38 -2.41
CA LYS A 614 -17.13 5.45 -2.59
C LYS A 614 -15.83 6.02 -2.01
N ARG A 615 -15.77 6.13 -0.69
CA ARG A 615 -14.51 6.29 0.02
C ARG A 615 -14.05 4.87 0.36
N GLU A 616 -12.78 4.55 0.13
CA GLU A 616 -12.16 3.28 0.57
C GLU A 616 -12.06 3.27 2.10
N LEU A 617 -13.20 3.22 2.77
CA LEU A 617 -13.32 3.24 4.23
C LEU A 617 -13.94 1.93 4.64
N ALA A 618 -13.31 1.24 5.57
CA ALA A 618 -13.89 0.09 6.25
C ALA A 618 -14.97 0.55 7.26
N LEU A 619 -16.03 1.20 6.75
CA LEU A 619 -17.12 1.73 7.59
C LEU A 619 -17.88 0.60 8.28
N GLU A 620 -17.92 -0.60 7.69
CA GLU A 620 -18.47 -1.78 8.32
C GLU A 620 -17.74 -2.14 9.61
N LEU A 621 -16.41 -2.23 9.59
CA LEU A 621 -15.62 -2.53 10.79
C LEU A 621 -15.72 -1.43 11.86
N ALA A 622 -15.91 -0.17 11.44
CA ALA A 622 -16.23 0.92 12.35
C ALA A 622 -17.61 0.75 13.01
N CYS A 623 -18.64 0.41 12.24
CA CYS A 623 -19.99 0.17 12.77
C CYS A 623 -20.01 -1.05 13.70
N GLU A 624 -19.30 -2.13 13.34
CA GLU A 624 -19.15 -3.31 14.20
C GLU A 624 -18.51 -2.97 15.54
N TRP A 625 -17.41 -2.21 15.54
CA TRP A 625 -16.77 -1.78 16.77
C TRP A 625 -17.70 -0.90 17.61
N LEU A 626 -18.43 0.04 17.01
CA LEU A 626 -19.42 0.87 17.70
C LEU A 626 -20.57 0.05 18.29
N ALA A 627 -21.03 -0.99 17.58
CA ALA A 627 -22.07 -1.89 18.07
C ALA A 627 -21.56 -2.74 19.24
N GLN A 628 -20.32 -3.22 19.19
CA GLN A 628 -19.66 -3.93 20.30
C GLN A 628 -19.51 -3.04 21.55
N LYS A 629 -19.28 -1.74 21.34
CA LYS A 629 -19.24 -0.73 22.41
C LYS A 629 -20.63 -0.32 22.92
N GLY A 630 -21.71 -0.83 22.32
CA GLY A 630 -23.08 -0.48 22.70
C GLY A 630 -23.45 0.96 22.35
N VAL A 631 -22.74 1.60 21.41
CA VAL A 631 -23.04 2.97 20.98
C VAL A 631 -24.16 2.98 19.95
N ILE A 632 -24.17 1.99 19.06
CA ILE A 632 -25.21 1.82 18.03
C ILE A 632 -25.82 0.43 18.15
N GLU A 633 -27.08 0.28 17.75
CA GLU A 633 -27.74 -1.02 17.67
C GLU A 633 -27.58 -1.62 16.28
N GLN A 634 -27.29 -2.92 16.21
CA GLN A 634 -27.17 -3.66 14.95
C GLN A 634 -28.41 -4.53 14.71
N PHE A 635 -28.96 -4.43 13.50
CA PHE A 635 -30.09 -5.19 12.98
C PHE A 635 -29.70 -5.88 11.67
N SER A 636 -30.62 -6.70 11.15
CA SER A 636 -30.51 -7.32 9.82
C SER A 636 -31.65 -6.85 8.94
N ALA A 637 -31.32 -6.40 7.73
CA ALA A 637 -32.28 -5.92 6.74
C ALA A 637 -32.16 -6.73 5.44
N PRO A 638 -33.28 -7.06 4.77
CA PRO A 638 -33.24 -7.88 3.56
C PRO A 638 -32.74 -7.09 2.35
N ILE A 639 -31.78 -7.65 1.62
CA ILE A 639 -31.23 -7.13 0.38
C ILE A 639 -31.32 -8.16 -0.75
N ARG A 640 -31.50 -7.68 -1.99
CA ARG A 640 -31.39 -8.50 -3.20
C ARG A 640 -30.03 -8.31 -3.84
N LEU A 641 -29.32 -9.41 -4.07
CA LEU A 641 -28.03 -9.43 -4.76
C LEU A 641 -28.10 -8.90 -6.19
N THR A 642 -29.20 -9.20 -6.90
CA THR A 642 -29.38 -8.75 -8.29
C THR A 642 -30.79 -8.19 -8.53
N LYS A 643 -30.94 -7.40 -9.58
CA LYS A 643 -32.26 -6.88 -10.01
C LYS A 643 -33.26 -7.99 -10.36
N ASP A 644 -32.77 -9.17 -10.71
CA ASP A 644 -33.55 -10.33 -11.15
C ASP A 644 -33.72 -11.40 -10.06
N SER A 645 -33.08 -11.20 -8.90
CA SER A 645 -33.11 -12.13 -7.76
C SER A 645 -34.52 -12.18 -7.14
N LYS A 646 -34.99 -13.41 -6.89
CA LYS A 646 -36.22 -13.68 -6.11
C LYS A 646 -35.93 -14.05 -4.66
N VAL A 647 -34.67 -14.25 -4.33
CA VAL A 647 -34.18 -14.53 -2.99
C VAL A 647 -33.61 -13.24 -2.41
N SER A 648 -33.82 -13.03 -1.11
CA SER A 648 -33.11 -12.03 -0.33
C SER A 648 -32.08 -12.72 0.55
N VAL A 649 -30.94 -12.06 0.71
CA VAL A 649 -30.00 -12.27 1.81
C VAL A 649 -30.15 -11.09 2.76
N ASP A 650 -29.44 -11.10 3.88
CA ASP A 650 -29.54 -10.02 4.86
C ASP A 650 -28.24 -9.21 4.90
N GLU A 651 -28.35 -7.90 5.04
CA GLU A 651 -27.24 -6.97 5.29
C GLU A 651 -27.38 -6.36 6.69
N PRO A 652 -26.27 -5.94 7.34
CA PRO A 652 -26.36 -5.24 8.61
C PRO A 652 -27.00 -3.86 8.42
N ALA A 653 -27.87 -3.51 9.36
CA ALA A 653 -28.45 -2.18 9.50
C ALA A 653 -28.17 -1.64 10.90
N TYR A 654 -28.01 -0.33 11.02
CA TYR A 654 -27.59 0.31 12.26
C TYR A 654 -28.56 1.41 12.64
N TYR A 655 -28.79 1.55 13.95
CA TYR A 655 -29.58 2.62 14.53
C TYR A 655 -28.81 3.31 15.64
N PHE A 656 -28.99 4.63 15.73
CA PHE A 656 -28.41 5.45 16.78
C PHE A 656 -29.42 6.49 17.25
N ASP A 657 -29.58 6.62 18.57
CA ASP A 657 -30.39 7.66 19.21
C ASP A 657 -29.64 8.16 20.46
N ALA A 658 -29.21 9.42 20.41
CA ALA A 658 -28.44 10.06 21.47
C ALA A 658 -29.21 10.18 22.81
N ASN A 659 -30.54 10.01 22.79
CA ASN A 659 -31.39 10.08 23.97
C ASN A 659 -31.92 8.71 24.42
N ASN A 660 -31.53 7.63 23.75
CA ASN A 660 -31.98 6.28 24.11
C ASN A 660 -31.39 5.89 25.47
N PRO A 661 -32.21 5.69 26.52
CA PRO A 661 -31.72 5.33 27.86
C PRO A 661 -31.27 3.87 27.97
N PHE A 662 -31.37 3.10 26.88
CA PHE A 662 -30.94 1.70 26.78
C PHE A 662 -29.62 1.51 26.01
N LEU A 663 -29.06 2.61 25.47
CA LEU A 663 -27.67 2.78 25.05
C LEU A 663 -26.97 3.64 26.11
#